data_AF-A0A8B7QYQ2-F1
#
_entry.id   AF-A0A8B7QYQ2-F1
#
_cell.length_a   1.000
_cell.length_b   1.000
_cell.length_c   1.000
_cell.angle_alpha   90.00
_cell.angle_beta   90.00
_cell.angle_gamma   90.00
#
_symmetry.space_group_name_H-M   'P 1'
#
loop_
_entity.id
_entity.type
_entity.pdbx_description
1 polymer ?
#
loop_
_entity_poly.entity_id
_entity_poly.type
_entity_poly.pdbx_seq_one_letter_code
_entity_poly.pdbx_strand_id
1 'polypeptide(L)'
;MACRDAHRGAELLDFAQFRDSSTQALVYGYGGRSLPELRAREFGRLAGTVYLDHAGATLFPQSQLASFTQDLTENVYGNPHSQNISSKLTHDTVEQVRYRILAHFHASPEDYSVIFTAGSTAALKLVAEAFPWVSPGRESSGSLFCYLTDSHTSVVGMRTVAKAMNVTSIPVRPEDMWSAEKRGAAARDPNCQLPHLFCYPAQSNFSGTRYPLSWIGEVKSGRMCPVSTPGQWFMLLDAASYVSTSSLDLSVHQADFIPISFYKIFGFPTGLGALLVHNRVAPLLRKSYFGGGTAAAYLAGDDFYIPRQSVAERFEDGTISFLDVIALKHGFDALERLTGGMENVMQHTFTLAQYTYTALSSLRYPNGAPVVRIYSDSDFSSPEVQGPIINFNVLDDNGSVIGYSQVDKMASLYNIQVRTGCFCNTGACQRHLGISDEMVKKHLQAGHVCGDDVDLIDGQPTGSVRISFGYMSTLEDAQAFLRFIIATRLRLSSGQAIPQDTLREAGTPLAESEAQNAVTATMNGCRPSPQEDTCTDSRVWNDLLTAVDAVGLHSPVLEATRTQQTSSEKAAGALDGGLGPHIITNLYLYPIKSCAAFEVTRWPIGNQGLLYDRSWMVVNHNGICLSQKQEPRLCLIQPFIDLQRRIMVIKAKGMEPIEVPLENGEQAPICQSKVCADRVNTYDCGEKISSWLSKFLGRPCHLIKQSSNFQRNAKKHSKVMRTERKKYSP
;
A
#
# COMPACT_ATOMS: atom_id res chain seq x y z
N MET A 1 26.82 30.54 30.66
CA MET A 1 26.19 30.69 29.32
C MET A 1 25.93 29.36 28.59
N ALA A 2 26.62 28.25 28.91
CA ALA A 2 26.43 26.96 28.22
C ALA A 2 25.16 26.20 28.66
N CYS A 3 23.97 26.68 28.27
CA CYS A 3 22.70 25.98 28.55
C CYS A 3 21.54 26.38 27.59
N ARG A 4 21.84 26.72 26.32
CA ARG A 4 20.80 27.08 25.32
C ARG A 4 20.81 26.26 24.03
N ASP A 5 21.90 25.56 23.71
CA ASP A 5 22.04 24.86 22.42
C ASP A 5 21.40 23.46 22.40
N ALA A 6 21.07 22.89 23.55
CA ALA A 6 20.55 21.53 23.71
C ALA A 6 19.11 21.30 23.18
N HIS A 7 18.49 22.27 22.50
CA HIS A 7 17.10 22.19 22.01
C HIS A 7 16.94 22.43 20.50
N ARG A 8 18.02 22.70 19.75
CA ARG A 8 17.95 22.90 18.28
C ARG A 8 17.81 21.62 17.44
N GLY A 9 17.90 20.44 18.04
CA GLY A 9 17.95 19.15 17.33
C GLY A 9 16.61 18.54 16.90
N ALA A 10 15.49 19.26 16.96
CA ALA A 10 14.15 18.68 16.77
C ALA A 10 13.12 19.55 16.01
N GLU A 11 13.54 20.68 15.43
CA GLU A 11 12.73 21.42 14.46
C GLU A 11 12.93 20.83 13.06
N LEU A 12 11.87 20.80 12.25
CA LEU A 12 11.98 20.38 10.85
C LEU A 12 12.73 21.44 10.04
N LEU A 13 13.45 21.00 9.01
CA LEU A 13 14.02 21.89 8.01
C LEU A 13 12.90 22.76 7.40
N ASP A 14 13.05 24.09 7.45
CA ASP A 14 12.07 24.99 6.84
C ASP A 14 12.06 24.81 5.32
N PHE A 15 10.86 24.75 4.74
CA PHE A 15 10.70 24.40 3.33
C PHE A 15 11.03 25.57 2.39
N ALA A 16 10.80 26.82 2.81
CA ALA A 16 11.18 27.98 2.02
C ALA A 16 12.71 28.12 2.00
N GLN A 17 13.36 28.08 3.17
CA GLN A 17 14.82 28.09 3.28
C GLN A 17 15.47 26.92 2.54
N PHE A 18 14.92 25.70 2.63
CA PHE A 18 15.39 24.56 1.85
C PHE A 18 15.35 24.85 0.35
N ARG A 19 14.18 25.22 -0.18
CA ARG A 19 13.97 25.49 -1.61
C ARG A 19 14.89 26.61 -2.11
N ASP A 20 14.98 27.69 -1.35
CA ASP A 20 15.74 28.89 -1.71
C ASP A 20 17.27 28.70 -1.50
N SER A 21 17.69 27.65 -0.78
CA SER A 21 19.08 27.20 -0.67
C SER A 21 19.50 26.17 -1.72
N SER A 22 18.56 25.65 -2.52
CA SER A 22 18.85 24.66 -3.55
C SER A 22 19.63 25.27 -4.72
N THR A 23 20.57 24.50 -5.28
CA THR A 23 21.28 24.87 -6.52
C THR A 23 20.43 24.69 -7.78
N GLN A 24 19.26 24.06 -7.67
CA GLN A 24 18.27 23.90 -8.74
C GLN A 24 16.92 24.50 -8.32
N ALA A 25 16.19 25.07 -9.29
CA ALA A 25 14.89 25.69 -9.05
C ALA A 25 13.79 24.64 -8.82
N LEU A 26 13.61 24.23 -7.57
CA LEU A 26 12.64 23.19 -7.18
C LEU A 26 11.19 23.69 -7.29
N VAL A 27 10.38 22.99 -8.09
CA VAL A 27 8.96 23.31 -8.32
C VAL A 27 8.06 22.42 -7.46
N TYR A 28 7.19 23.03 -6.65
CA TYR A 28 6.22 22.33 -5.81
C TYR A 28 4.78 22.73 -6.15
N GLY A 29 3.95 21.76 -6.54
CA GLY A 29 2.57 21.96 -6.95
C GLY A 29 2.42 22.31 -8.43
N TYR A 30 1.23 22.78 -8.82
CA TYR A 30 0.79 22.81 -10.23
C TYR A 30 0.38 24.21 -10.74
N GLY A 31 1.02 25.27 -10.23
CA GLY A 31 1.03 26.63 -10.80
C GLY A 31 -0.26 27.45 -10.76
N GLY A 32 -1.44 26.84 -10.97
CA GLY A 32 -2.72 27.53 -11.13
C GLY A 32 -3.87 27.01 -10.24
N ARG A 33 -3.60 26.07 -9.32
CA ARG A 33 -4.55 25.59 -8.30
C ARG A 33 -3.84 25.31 -6.99
N SER A 34 -4.51 25.50 -5.86
CA SER A 34 -4.04 25.06 -4.55
C SER A 34 -3.97 23.54 -4.46
N LEU A 35 -2.79 22.99 -4.15
CA LEU A 35 -2.60 21.53 -4.02
C LEU A 35 -3.43 20.92 -2.86
N PRO A 36 -3.59 21.59 -1.69
CA PRO A 36 -4.55 21.18 -0.67
C PRO A 36 -6.00 21.08 -1.17
N GLU A 37 -6.49 22.05 -1.97
CA GLU A 37 -7.85 22.00 -2.55
C GLU A 37 -8.01 20.86 -3.56
N LEU A 38 -6.98 20.64 -4.40
CA LEU A 38 -6.91 19.52 -5.32
C LEU A 38 -7.00 18.19 -4.55
N ARG A 39 -6.20 18.01 -3.49
CA ARG A 39 -6.25 16.81 -2.65
C ARG A 39 -7.60 16.65 -1.94
N ALA A 40 -8.17 17.72 -1.40
CA ALA A 40 -9.48 17.66 -0.73
C ALA A 40 -10.60 17.21 -1.68
N ARG A 41 -10.64 17.77 -2.90
CA ARG A 41 -11.69 17.46 -3.89
C ARG A 41 -11.49 16.09 -4.57
N GLU A 42 -10.28 15.81 -5.06
CA GLU A 42 -10.01 14.63 -5.88
C GLU A 42 -9.62 13.40 -5.04
N PHE A 43 -9.11 13.62 -3.83
CA PHE A 43 -8.53 12.58 -2.96
C PHE A 43 -8.99 12.70 -1.51
N GLY A 44 -10.18 13.27 -1.23
CA GLY A 44 -10.70 13.49 0.13
C GLY A 44 -10.74 12.23 1.02
N ARG A 45 -10.75 11.03 0.41
CA ARG A 45 -10.55 9.73 1.09
C ARG A 45 -9.17 9.53 1.74
N LEU A 46 -8.23 10.44 1.54
CA LEU A 46 -6.94 10.54 2.25
C LEU A 46 -7.00 11.44 3.50
N ALA A 47 -8.18 11.93 3.90
CA ALA A 47 -8.32 12.71 5.13
C ALA A 47 -7.73 11.95 6.34
N GLY A 48 -6.79 12.60 7.04
CA GLY A 48 -6.07 12.00 8.17
C GLY A 48 -5.14 10.82 7.84
N THR A 49 -4.88 10.54 6.55
CA THR A 49 -4.04 9.43 6.08
C THR A 49 -2.87 9.93 5.24
N VAL A 50 -1.67 9.47 5.57
CA VAL A 50 -0.44 9.77 4.82
C VAL A 50 -0.08 8.54 3.99
N TYR A 51 -0.23 8.60 2.67
CA TYR A 51 0.01 7.45 1.79
C TYR A 51 1.33 7.63 1.01
N LEU A 52 2.25 6.67 1.17
CA LEU A 52 3.61 6.73 0.62
C LEU A 52 4.03 5.44 -0.10
N ASP A 53 3.09 4.60 -0.57
CA ASP A 53 3.38 3.44 -1.43
C ASP A 53 2.99 3.67 -2.92
N HIS A 54 3.15 4.89 -3.41
CA HIS A 54 2.87 5.26 -4.81
C HIS A 54 3.66 4.41 -5.83
N ALA A 55 4.89 4.01 -5.50
CA ALA A 55 5.70 3.10 -6.33
C ALA A 55 5.23 1.63 -6.27
N GLY A 56 4.36 1.28 -5.33
CA GLY A 56 3.58 0.04 -5.31
C GLY A 56 2.37 0.19 -6.23
N ALA A 57 1.46 1.10 -5.87
CA ALA A 57 0.31 1.51 -6.66
C ALA A 57 -0.02 2.99 -6.35
N THR A 58 -0.37 3.78 -7.36
CA THR A 58 -0.86 5.15 -7.14
C THR A 58 -2.37 5.19 -6.98
N LEU A 59 -2.94 6.38 -6.76
CA LEU A 59 -4.34 6.59 -6.43
C LEU A 59 -5.06 7.36 -7.55
N PHE A 60 -6.31 6.97 -7.82
CA PHE A 60 -7.19 7.61 -8.82
C PHE A 60 -7.89 8.87 -8.28
N PRO A 61 -8.04 9.94 -9.07
CA PRO A 61 -8.80 11.11 -8.66
C PRO A 61 -10.30 10.80 -8.73
N GLN A 62 -11.09 11.39 -7.83
CA GLN A 62 -12.54 11.22 -7.79
C GLN A 62 -13.20 11.55 -9.14
N SER A 63 -12.69 12.56 -9.85
CA SER A 63 -13.19 12.94 -11.16
C SER A 63 -12.95 11.89 -12.27
N GLN A 64 -11.92 11.05 -12.19
CA GLN A 64 -11.74 9.95 -13.17
C GLN A 64 -12.90 8.95 -13.08
N LEU A 65 -13.25 8.51 -11.86
CA LEU A 65 -14.36 7.58 -11.66
C LEU A 65 -15.71 8.21 -11.96
N ALA A 66 -15.91 9.49 -11.65
CA ALA A 66 -17.14 10.20 -11.98
C ALA A 66 -17.37 10.27 -13.50
N SER A 67 -16.39 10.77 -14.25
CA SER A 67 -16.48 10.85 -15.72
C SER A 67 -16.60 9.48 -16.38
N PHE A 68 -15.88 8.46 -15.90
CA PHE A 68 -16.01 7.09 -16.41
C PHE A 68 -17.38 6.47 -16.14
N THR A 69 -17.93 6.65 -14.93
CA THR A 69 -19.26 6.12 -14.58
C THR A 69 -20.36 6.82 -15.37
N GLN A 70 -20.21 8.13 -15.63
CA GLN A 70 -21.11 8.87 -16.52
C GLN A 70 -21.03 8.33 -17.96
N ASP A 71 -19.82 8.13 -18.50
CA ASP A 71 -19.61 7.58 -19.85
C ASP A 71 -20.29 6.21 -20.01
N LEU A 72 -20.17 5.31 -19.02
CA LEU A 72 -20.87 4.01 -19.01
C LEU A 72 -22.38 4.08 -18.77
N THR A 73 -22.90 5.22 -18.29
CA THR A 73 -24.34 5.43 -18.09
C THR A 73 -25.00 6.04 -19.33
N GLU A 74 -24.24 6.85 -20.08
CA GLU A 74 -24.69 7.53 -21.29
C GLU A 74 -24.46 6.68 -22.57
N ASN A 75 -23.44 5.81 -22.59
CA ASN A 75 -23.05 5.01 -23.76
C ASN A 75 -23.20 3.50 -23.56
N VAL A 76 -23.71 2.81 -24.60
CA VAL A 76 -23.79 1.34 -24.64
C VAL A 76 -22.54 0.78 -25.33
N TYR A 77 -21.62 0.25 -24.54
CA TYR A 77 -20.41 -0.41 -25.04
C TYR A 77 -20.63 -1.92 -25.27
N GLY A 78 -20.39 -2.38 -26.50
CA GLY A 78 -20.48 -3.79 -26.89
C GLY A 78 -19.11 -4.44 -27.08
N ASN A 79 -19.08 -5.76 -27.27
CA ASN A 79 -17.86 -6.47 -27.67
C ASN A 79 -17.36 -5.91 -29.03
N PRO A 80 -16.09 -5.46 -29.17
CA PRO A 80 -15.66 -4.69 -30.34
C PRO A 80 -15.65 -5.46 -31.68
N HIS A 81 -15.75 -6.80 -31.66
CA HIS A 81 -15.60 -7.62 -32.87
C HIS A 81 -16.89 -7.79 -33.72
N SER A 82 -17.97 -7.08 -33.40
CA SER A 82 -19.26 -7.15 -34.14
C SER A 82 -19.57 -5.87 -34.92
N GLN A 83 -20.42 -5.96 -35.95
CA GLN A 83 -20.73 -4.85 -36.87
C GLN A 83 -21.81 -3.87 -36.41
N ASN A 84 -22.38 -4.07 -35.21
CA ASN A 84 -23.42 -3.21 -34.64
C ASN A 84 -22.82 -1.88 -34.09
N ILE A 85 -23.70 -0.92 -33.78
CA ILE A 85 -23.31 0.45 -33.39
C ILE A 85 -22.50 0.45 -32.07
N SER A 86 -22.97 -0.26 -31.04
CA SER A 86 -22.28 -0.35 -29.73
C SER A 86 -20.90 -1.01 -29.82
N SER A 87 -20.70 -1.96 -30.74
CA SER A 87 -19.40 -2.59 -30.99
C SER A 87 -18.44 -1.68 -31.74
N LYS A 88 -18.94 -0.89 -32.71
CA LYS A 88 -18.15 0.13 -33.43
C LYS A 88 -17.69 1.23 -32.48
N LEU A 89 -18.61 1.77 -31.66
CA LEU A 89 -18.28 2.73 -30.61
C LEU A 89 -17.17 2.21 -29.68
N THR A 90 -17.23 0.94 -29.26
CA THR A 90 -16.15 0.32 -28.47
C THR A 90 -14.83 0.26 -29.24
N HIS A 91 -14.83 -0.20 -30.49
CA HIS A 91 -13.63 -0.27 -31.33
C HIS A 91 -13.00 1.11 -31.52
N ASP A 92 -13.79 2.10 -31.96
CA ASP A 92 -13.33 3.46 -32.22
C ASP A 92 -12.76 4.12 -30.94
N THR A 93 -13.38 3.87 -29.77
CA THR A 93 -12.88 4.37 -28.48
C THR A 93 -11.60 3.65 -28.03
N VAL A 94 -11.50 2.33 -28.24
CA VAL A 94 -10.28 1.54 -27.94
C VAL A 94 -9.11 2.03 -28.78
N GLU A 95 -9.30 2.23 -30.08
CA GLU A 95 -8.23 2.74 -30.95
C GLU A 95 -7.89 4.20 -30.59
N GLN A 96 -8.88 5.07 -30.30
CA GLN A 96 -8.61 6.43 -29.78
C GLN A 96 -7.74 6.41 -28.52
N VAL A 97 -7.94 5.44 -27.62
CA VAL A 97 -7.08 5.25 -26.44
C VAL A 97 -5.67 4.80 -26.83
N ARG A 98 -5.48 3.94 -27.86
CA ARG A 98 -4.13 3.63 -28.38
C ARG A 98 -3.42 4.89 -28.89
N TYR A 99 -4.09 5.71 -29.72
CA TYR A 99 -3.52 6.99 -30.18
C TYR A 99 -3.12 7.89 -29.00
N ARG A 100 -3.95 7.98 -27.95
CA ARG A 100 -3.63 8.79 -26.75
C ARG A 100 -2.47 8.22 -25.92
N ILE A 101 -2.36 6.89 -25.80
CA ILE A 101 -1.22 6.22 -25.17
C ILE A 101 0.08 6.57 -25.92
N LEU A 102 0.09 6.48 -27.25
CA LEU A 102 1.26 6.82 -28.06
C LEU A 102 1.63 8.30 -27.94
N ALA A 103 0.65 9.20 -28.05
CA ALA A 103 0.86 10.65 -27.89
C ALA A 103 1.44 11.02 -26.51
N HIS A 104 1.00 10.36 -25.43
CA HIS A 104 1.56 10.56 -24.07
C HIS A 104 3.05 10.17 -23.96
N PHE A 105 3.53 9.29 -24.83
CA PHE A 105 4.94 8.89 -24.93
C PHE A 105 5.69 9.53 -26.10
N HIS A 106 5.12 10.59 -26.70
CA HIS A 106 5.68 11.28 -27.88
C HIS A 106 5.95 10.33 -29.07
N ALA A 107 5.14 9.27 -29.20
CA ALA A 107 5.22 8.26 -30.25
C ALA A 107 4.09 8.40 -31.27
N SER A 108 4.34 7.93 -32.49
CA SER A 108 3.33 7.81 -33.55
C SER A 108 2.86 6.34 -33.73
N PRO A 109 1.66 6.11 -34.29
CA PRO A 109 1.22 4.80 -34.76
C PRO A 109 2.12 4.18 -35.83
N GLU A 110 2.82 5.02 -36.60
CA GLU A 110 3.79 4.64 -37.63
C GLU A 110 5.09 4.08 -37.01
N ASP A 111 5.51 4.63 -35.86
CA ASP A 111 6.70 4.19 -35.11
C ASP A 111 6.40 3.02 -34.16
N TYR A 112 5.27 3.03 -33.45
CA TYR A 112 4.95 2.11 -32.35
C TYR A 112 3.52 1.58 -32.39
N SER A 113 3.37 0.31 -32.05
CA SER A 113 2.08 -0.36 -31.79
C SER A 113 1.86 -0.53 -30.29
N VAL A 114 0.62 -0.33 -29.83
CA VAL A 114 0.17 -0.62 -28.46
C VAL A 114 -0.54 -1.98 -28.43
N ILE A 115 -0.04 -2.91 -27.60
CA ILE A 115 -0.68 -4.19 -27.28
C ILE A 115 -1.18 -4.12 -25.83
N PHE A 116 -2.48 -4.26 -25.59
CA PHE A 116 -3.03 -4.33 -24.24
C PHE A 116 -2.72 -5.67 -23.56
N THR A 117 -2.42 -5.60 -22.26
CA THR A 117 -2.03 -6.78 -21.45
C THR A 117 -2.55 -6.61 -20.02
N ALA A 118 -2.44 -7.65 -19.18
CA ALA A 118 -2.84 -7.58 -17.77
C ALA A 118 -1.92 -6.71 -16.87
N GLY A 119 -0.92 -6.03 -17.44
CA GLY A 119 0.11 -5.27 -16.72
C GLY A 119 1.52 -5.54 -17.25
N SER A 120 2.51 -4.78 -16.78
CA SER A 120 3.92 -4.89 -17.20
C SER A 120 4.48 -6.31 -17.08
N THR A 121 4.05 -7.10 -16.08
CA THR A 121 4.44 -8.51 -15.92
C THR A 121 3.93 -9.39 -17.07
N ALA A 122 2.73 -9.16 -17.58
CA ALA A 122 2.18 -9.88 -18.73
C ALA A 122 2.87 -9.43 -20.03
N ALA A 123 3.13 -8.13 -20.20
CA ALA A 123 3.91 -7.59 -21.29
C ALA A 123 5.35 -8.16 -21.34
N LEU A 124 6.04 -8.23 -20.19
CA LEU A 124 7.36 -8.87 -20.07
C LEU A 124 7.33 -10.37 -20.43
N LYS A 125 6.30 -11.10 -19.97
CA LYS A 125 6.10 -12.51 -20.33
C LYS A 125 5.87 -12.68 -21.84
N LEU A 126 5.05 -11.83 -22.45
CA LEU A 126 4.76 -11.83 -23.88
C LEU A 126 6.04 -11.65 -24.70
N VAL A 127 6.89 -10.68 -24.37
CA VAL A 127 8.21 -10.53 -25.03
C VAL A 127 9.07 -11.78 -24.82
N ALA A 128 9.11 -12.34 -23.61
CA ALA A 128 9.90 -13.55 -23.34
C ALA A 128 9.43 -14.77 -24.13
N GLU A 129 8.13 -14.92 -24.37
CA GLU A 129 7.54 -16.03 -25.14
C GLU A 129 7.58 -15.81 -26.66
N ALA A 130 7.59 -14.55 -27.13
CA ALA A 130 7.49 -14.22 -28.55
C ALA A 130 8.79 -13.70 -29.19
N PHE A 131 9.84 -13.39 -28.43
CA PHE A 131 11.13 -12.97 -28.99
C PHE A 131 11.77 -14.11 -29.82
N PRO A 132 12.42 -13.82 -30.98
CA PRO A 132 12.99 -14.85 -31.86
C PRO A 132 14.29 -15.45 -31.30
N TRP A 133 14.18 -16.22 -30.23
CA TRP A 133 15.29 -16.92 -29.59
C TRP A 133 15.94 -17.95 -30.51
N VAL A 134 17.27 -17.89 -30.64
CA VAL A 134 18.09 -18.91 -31.30
C VAL A 134 18.75 -19.77 -30.23
N SER A 135 18.49 -21.08 -30.23
CA SER A 135 19.21 -22.02 -29.36
C SER A 135 20.67 -22.21 -29.81
N PRO A 136 21.63 -22.42 -28.89
CA PRO A 136 23.01 -22.72 -29.26
C PRO A 136 23.12 -24.01 -30.09
N GLY A 137 24.08 -24.05 -31.01
CA GLY A 137 24.30 -25.15 -31.93
C GLY A 137 25.78 -25.33 -32.30
N ARG A 138 26.08 -26.16 -33.31
CA ARG A 138 27.48 -26.42 -33.72
C ARG A 138 28.19 -25.21 -34.34
N GLU A 139 27.42 -24.30 -34.94
CA GLU A 139 27.91 -23.16 -35.72
C GLU A 139 27.47 -21.81 -35.11
N SER A 140 26.81 -21.84 -33.94
CA SER A 140 26.22 -20.64 -33.32
C SER A 140 26.25 -20.73 -31.79
N SER A 141 26.65 -19.63 -31.15
CA SER A 141 26.57 -19.44 -29.69
C SER A 141 25.14 -19.38 -29.14
N GLY A 142 24.14 -19.25 -30.02
CA GLY A 142 22.76 -18.95 -29.65
C GLY A 142 22.55 -17.50 -29.22
N SER A 143 21.29 -17.15 -28.97
CA SER A 143 20.86 -15.90 -28.38
C SER A 143 21.27 -15.80 -26.91
N LEU A 144 21.32 -14.55 -26.41
CA LEU A 144 21.51 -14.24 -25.00
C LEU A 144 20.35 -13.39 -24.49
N PHE A 145 19.93 -13.65 -23.25
CA PHE A 145 19.05 -12.77 -22.48
C PHE A 145 19.86 -12.10 -21.37
N CYS A 146 20.23 -10.83 -21.56
CA CYS A 146 20.89 -10.03 -20.52
C CYS A 146 19.86 -9.19 -19.77
N TYR A 147 20.03 -9.06 -18.46
CA TYR A 147 19.18 -8.20 -17.65
C TYR A 147 19.95 -7.53 -16.53
N LEU A 148 19.61 -6.28 -16.20
CA LEU A 148 20.21 -5.58 -15.08
C LEU A 148 19.83 -6.25 -13.76
N THR A 149 20.76 -6.42 -12.81
CA THR A 149 20.45 -7.04 -11.50
C THR A 149 19.45 -6.24 -10.67
N ASP A 150 19.31 -4.94 -10.93
CA ASP A 150 18.29 -4.05 -10.33
C ASP A 150 16.90 -4.17 -11.00
N SER A 151 16.67 -5.20 -11.83
CA SER A 151 15.38 -5.40 -12.50
C SER A 151 14.32 -6.01 -11.57
N HIS A 152 13.06 -5.62 -11.78
CA HIS A 152 11.91 -6.20 -11.10
C HIS A 152 11.81 -7.73 -11.32
N THR A 153 11.28 -8.48 -10.35
CA THR A 153 11.19 -9.95 -10.37
C THR A 153 10.52 -10.51 -11.63
N SER A 154 9.64 -9.76 -12.30
CA SER A 154 9.06 -10.16 -13.60
C SER A 154 10.10 -10.30 -14.72
N VAL A 155 11.09 -9.40 -14.80
CA VAL A 155 12.22 -9.50 -15.73
C VAL A 155 13.06 -10.73 -15.39
N VAL A 156 13.36 -10.91 -14.10
CA VAL A 156 14.11 -12.06 -13.57
C VAL A 156 13.36 -13.39 -13.82
N GLY A 157 12.04 -13.34 -14.00
CA GLY A 157 11.19 -14.47 -14.39
C GLY A 157 11.34 -14.89 -15.86
N MET A 158 11.66 -13.96 -16.78
CA MET A 158 11.85 -14.24 -18.22
C MET A 158 12.92 -15.31 -18.47
N ARG A 159 13.90 -15.43 -17.56
CA ARG A 159 14.94 -16.48 -17.56
C ARG A 159 14.36 -17.90 -17.64
N THR A 160 13.17 -18.13 -17.10
CA THR A 160 12.51 -19.46 -17.15
C THR A 160 12.09 -19.81 -18.58
N VAL A 161 11.59 -18.82 -19.33
CA VAL A 161 11.22 -18.98 -20.74
C VAL A 161 12.46 -19.09 -21.61
N ALA A 162 13.45 -18.20 -21.41
CA ALA A 162 14.75 -18.28 -22.09
C ALA A 162 15.42 -19.66 -21.89
N LYS A 163 15.46 -20.16 -20.65
CA LYS A 163 15.99 -21.51 -20.36
C LYS A 163 15.20 -22.62 -21.06
N ALA A 164 13.88 -22.52 -21.19
CA ALA A 164 13.08 -23.48 -21.94
C ALA A 164 13.40 -23.49 -23.44
N MET A 165 13.86 -22.36 -23.99
CA MET A 165 14.39 -22.22 -25.36
C MET A 165 15.90 -22.51 -25.47
N ASN A 166 16.53 -23.09 -24.44
CA ASN A 166 17.98 -23.29 -24.31
C ASN A 166 18.84 -22.00 -24.42
N VAL A 167 18.27 -20.83 -24.18
CA VAL A 167 18.96 -19.52 -24.21
C VAL A 167 19.66 -19.23 -22.87
N THR A 168 20.92 -18.81 -22.96
CA THR A 168 21.71 -18.38 -21.80
C THR A 168 21.20 -17.04 -21.27
N SER A 169 20.92 -17.00 -19.96
CA SER A 169 20.52 -15.78 -19.25
C SER A 169 21.67 -15.22 -18.42
N ILE A 170 22.02 -13.94 -18.59
CA ILE A 170 23.16 -13.29 -17.94
C ILE A 170 22.69 -12.11 -17.08
N PRO A 171 22.89 -12.14 -15.74
CA PRO A 171 22.75 -10.95 -14.91
C PRO A 171 23.91 -9.98 -15.17
N VAL A 172 23.61 -8.71 -15.40
CA VAL A 172 24.59 -7.62 -15.58
C VAL A 172 24.44 -6.64 -14.42
N ARG A 173 25.53 -6.16 -13.81
CA ARG A 173 25.43 -5.21 -12.69
C ARG A 173 25.38 -3.77 -13.19
N PRO A 174 24.71 -2.84 -12.48
CA PRO A 174 24.78 -1.40 -12.74
C PRO A 174 26.23 -0.89 -12.90
N GLU A 175 27.13 -1.37 -12.06
CA GLU A 175 28.53 -0.98 -12.02
C GLU A 175 29.31 -1.46 -13.26
N ASP A 176 28.91 -2.57 -13.87
CA ASP A 176 29.48 -3.07 -15.13
C ASP A 176 29.06 -2.18 -16.31
N MET A 177 27.81 -1.73 -16.33
CA MET A 177 27.23 -0.84 -17.36
C MET A 177 27.85 0.57 -17.29
N TRP A 178 27.85 1.22 -16.11
CA TRP A 178 28.52 2.51 -15.92
C TRP A 178 30.02 2.47 -16.22
N SER A 179 30.64 1.28 -16.12
CA SER A 179 32.03 1.06 -16.52
C SER A 179 32.19 0.76 -18.01
N ALA A 180 31.21 0.15 -18.68
CA ALA A 180 31.19 -0.06 -20.13
C ALA A 180 31.00 1.27 -20.89
N GLU A 181 30.09 2.12 -20.41
CA GLU A 181 29.85 3.48 -20.90
C GLU A 181 31.13 4.34 -20.97
N LYS A 182 32.02 4.17 -19.99
CA LYS A 182 33.34 4.86 -19.91
C LYS A 182 34.44 4.23 -20.77
N ARG A 183 34.29 2.98 -21.22
CA ARG A 183 35.30 2.23 -21.98
C ARG A 183 35.08 2.29 -23.50
N GLY A 184 33.86 2.54 -23.96
CA GLY A 184 33.53 2.60 -25.38
C GLY A 184 33.41 1.23 -26.05
N ALA A 185 33.41 1.24 -27.39
CA ALA A 185 32.92 0.14 -28.20
C ALA A 185 33.74 -1.16 -28.08
N ALA A 186 33.04 -2.28 -27.92
CA ALA A 186 33.62 -3.62 -28.07
C ALA A 186 33.83 -3.98 -29.56
N ALA A 187 34.65 -5.01 -29.81
CA ALA A 187 34.84 -5.55 -31.15
C ALA A 187 33.51 -6.07 -31.74
N ARG A 188 33.25 -5.74 -33.01
CA ARG A 188 32.04 -6.14 -33.73
C ARG A 188 32.39 -7.13 -34.84
N ASP A 189 31.53 -8.13 -35.02
CA ASP A 189 31.33 -8.73 -36.34
C ASP A 189 30.02 -8.18 -36.91
N PRO A 190 30.05 -7.29 -37.94
CA PRO A 190 28.84 -6.75 -38.54
C PRO A 190 28.01 -7.80 -39.31
N ASN A 191 28.59 -8.97 -39.61
CA ASN A 191 27.87 -10.07 -40.25
C ASN A 191 27.03 -10.88 -39.25
N CYS A 192 27.28 -10.75 -37.94
CA CYS A 192 26.58 -11.52 -36.92
C CYS A 192 25.20 -10.93 -36.61
N GLN A 193 24.17 -11.49 -37.24
CA GLN A 193 22.75 -11.11 -37.05
C GLN A 193 22.04 -11.91 -35.94
N LEU A 194 22.78 -12.49 -34.99
CA LEU A 194 22.21 -13.25 -33.87
C LEU A 194 21.44 -12.32 -32.92
N PRO A 195 20.12 -12.54 -32.68
CA PRO A 195 19.33 -11.65 -31.85
C PRO A 195 19.63 -11.86 -30.37
N HIS A 196 19.93 -10.77 -29.67
CA HIS A 196 20.16 -10.74 -28.22
C HIS A 196 19.21 -9.72 -27.59
N LEU A 197 18.65 -10.04 -26.42
CA LEU A 197 17.74 -9.15 -25.70
C LEU A 197 18.43 -8.61 -24.45
N PHE A 198 18.52 -7.29 -24.31
CA PHE A 198 18.93 -6.64 -23.07
C PHE A 198 17.75 -5.93 -22.41
N CYS A 199 17.51 -6.24 -21.15
CA CYS A 199 16.45 -5.64 -20.34
C CYS A 199 17.03 -4.82 -19.18
N TYR A 200 16.59 -3.58 -19.02
CA TYR A 200 16.91 -2.78 -17.84
C TYR A 200 15.73 -1.88 -17.44
N PRO A 201 15.56 -1.56 -16.15
CA PRO A 201 14.55 -0.62 -15.72
C PRO A 201 14.96 0.82 -16.07
N ALA A 202 13.99 1.66 -16.44
CA ALA A 202 14.23 3.11 -16.55
C ALA A 202 14.46 3.75 -15.16
N GLN A 203 13.83 3.19 -14.12
CA GLN A 203 13.99 3.59 -12.73
C GLN A 203 13.93 2.36 -11.82
N SER A 204 14.87 2.24 -10.88
CA SER A 204 14.79 1.24 -9.82
C SER A 204 13.52 1.45 -8.99
N ASN A 205 12.71 0.41 -8.87
CA ASN A 205 11.59 0.37 -7.94
C ASN A 205 12.05 0.10 -6.48
N PHE A 206 13.34 -0.19 -6.27
CA PHE A 206 13.96 -0.33 -4.95
C PHE A 206 14.47 1.04 -4.47
N SER A 207 15.48 1.62 -5.13
CA SER A 207 16.20 2.82 -4.67
C SER A 207 15.66 4.14 -5.23
N GLY A 208 14.85 4.09 -6.29
CA GLY A 208 14.43 5.27 -7.06
C GLY A 208 15.46 5.77 -8.06
N THR A 209 16.68 5.24 -8.08
CA THR A 209 17.73 5.64 -9.04
C THR A 209 17.27 5.42 -10.48
N ARG A 210 17.58 6.39 -11.34
CA ARG A 210 17.25 6.36 -12.77
C ARG A 210 18.47 5.95 -13.58
N TYR A 211 18.26 5.07 -14.53
CA TYR A 211 19.32 4.59 -15.42
C TYR A 211 19.29 5.38 -16.73
N PRO A 212 20.44 5.76 -17.32
CA PRO A 212 20.47 6.61 -18.49
C PRO A 212 19.65 6.03 -19.66
N LEU A 213 18.71 6.81 -20.19
CA LEU A 213 17.94 6.44 -21.39
C LEU A 213 18.80 6.52 -22.67
N SER A 214 19.99 7.12 -22.59
CA SER A 214 21.03 7.04 -23.62
C SER A 214 21.48 5.61 -23.90
N TRP A 215 21.48 4.72 -22.88
CA TRP A 215 21.94 3.33 -23.02
C TRP A 215 21.19 2.56 -24.11
N ILE A 216 19.93 2.91 -24.41
CA ILE A 216 19.17 2.37 -25.56
C ILE A 216 19.92 2.63 -26.88
N GLY A 217 20.36 3.87 -27.09
CA GLY A 217 21.14 4.27 -28.26
C GLY A 217 22.54 3.66 -28.26
N GLU A 218 23.24 3.67 -27.13
CA GLU A 218 24.60 3.14 -27.01
C GLU A 218 24.67 1.62 -27.27
N VAL A 219 23.70 0.85 -26.77
CA VAL A 219 23.64 -0.61 -26.96
C VAL A 219 23.20 -0.97 -28.38
N LYS A 220 22.12 -0.38 -28.90
CA LYS A 220 21.65 -0.64 -30.27
C LYS A 220 22.67 -0.22 -31.34
N SER A 221 23.40 0.87 -31.10
CA SER A 221 24.47 1.32 -32.01
C SER A 221 25.77 0.53 -31.86
N GLY A 222 25.90 -0.34 -30.84
CA GLY A 222 27.11 -1.11 -30.52
C GLY A 222 28.27 -0.25 -29.99
N ARG A 223 28.01 0.93 -29.42
CA ARG A 223 29.01 1.76 -28.73
C ARG A 223 29.22 1.32 -27.28
N MET A 224 28.22 0.64 -26.69
CA MET A 224 28.31 -0.08 -25.43
C MET A 224 27.72 -1.48 -25.63
N CYS A 225 28.21 -2.49 -24.90
CA CYS A 225 27.63 -3.84 -24.90
C CYS A 225 27.45 -4.32 -23.45
N PRO A 226 26.31 -4.91 -23.07
CA PRO A 226 26.12 -5.51 -21.74
C PRO A 226 27.06 -6.71 -21.50
N VAL A 227 27.39 -7.43 -22.58
CA VAL A 227 28.38 -8.52 -22.63
C VAL A 227 29.13 -8.40 -23.95
N SER A 228 30.45 -8.61 -23.93
CA SER A 228 31.31 -8.59 -25.13
C SER A 228 31.08 -9.82 -26.01
N THR A 229 30.08 -9.75 -26.90
CA THR A 229 29.69 -10.84 -27.80
C THR A 229 29.13 -10.29 -29.12
N PRO A 230 29.40 -10.91 -30.28
CA PRO A 230 28.86 -10.43 -31.57
C PRO A 230 27.39 -10.81 -31.72
N GLY A 231 26.55 -9.85 -32.12
CA GLY A 231 25.13 -10.05 -32.36
C GLY A 231 24.37 -8.73 -32.49
N GLN A 232 23.08 -8.81 -32.79
CA GLN A 232 22.16 -7.68 -32.83
C GLN A 232 21.44 -7.53 -31.47
N TRP A 233 21.67 -6.42 -30.78
CA TRP A 233 21.01 -6.13 -29.50
C TRP A 233 19.66 -5.43 -29.67
N PHE A 234 18.65 -5.97 -28.99
CA PHE A 234 17.31 -5.42 -28.86
C PHE A 234 17.09 -4.96 -27.41
N MET A 235 16.38 -3.84 -27.24
CA MET A 235 16.23 -3.14 -25.97
C MET A 235 14.83 -3.25 -25.38
N LEU A 236 14.73 -3.88 -24.22
CA LEU A 236 13.53 -3.87 -23.38
C LEU A 236 13.74 -2.88 -22.23
N LEU A 237 12.98 -1.78 -22.23
CA LEU A 237 13.02 -0.77 -21.16
C LEU A 237 11.86 -1.02 -20.19
N ASP A 238 12.12 -1.57 -19.00
CA ASP A 238 11.10 -1.69 -17.95
C ASP A 238 10.81 -0.29 -17.36
N ALA A 239 9.89 0.40 -18.03
CA ALA A 239 9.49 1.76 -17.70
C ALA A 239 8.48 1.82 -16.54
N ALA A 240 8.04 0.69 -15.98
CA ALA A 240 6.88 0.58 -15.10
C ALA A 240 6.98 1.34 -13.76
N SER A 241 8.19 1.72 -13.33
CA SER A 241 8.40 2.59 -12.15
C SER A 241 8.82 4.02 -12.49
N TYR A 242 9.10 4.32 -13.76
CA TYR A 242 9.51 5.63 -14.24
C TYR A 242 8.30 6.45 -14.69
N VAL A 243 7.44 5.86 -15.53
CA VAL A 243 6.24 6.52 -16.09
C VAL A 243 5.13 6.77 -15.07
N SER A 244 5.26 6.26 -13.83
CA SER A 244 4.36 6.62 -12.73
C SER A 244 4.51 8.07 -12.29
N THR A 245 5.68 8.68 -12.51
CA THR A 245 5.99 10.05 -12.03
C THR A 245 6.86 10.88 -12.99
N SER A 246 7.13 10.42 -14.22
CA SER A 246 7.88 11.19 -15.23
C SER A 246 7.45 10.95 -16.66
N SER A 247 7.73 11.95 -17.51
CA SER A 247 7.56 11.88 -18.96
C SER A 247 8.60 10.93 -19.57
N LEU A 248 8.20 10.15 -20.58
CA LEU A 248 9.10 9.35 -21.40
C LEU A 248 8.87 9.71 -22.87
N ASP A 249 9.92 10.19 -23.55
CA ASP A 249 9.89 10.54 -24.97
C ASP A 249 10.48 9.39 -25.80
N LEU A 250 9.61 8.68 -26.54
CA LEU A 250 9.99 7.59 -27.43
C LEU A 250 10.42 8.05 -28.84
N SER A 251 10.22 9.32 -29.20
CA SER A 251 10.82 9.88 -30.42
C SER A 251 12.34 9.96 -30.27
N VAL A 252 12.80 10.32 -29.07
CA VAL A 252 14.22 10.37 -28.66
C VAL A 252 14.73 8.99 -28.21
N HIS A 253 14.06 8.35 -27.23
CA HIS A 253 14.55 7.14 -26.57
C HIS A 253 13.89 5.87 -27.13
N GLN A 254 14.20 5.57 -28.39
CA GLN A 254 13.55 4.53 -29.18
C GLN A 254 13.89 3.07 -28.74
N ALA A 255 13.40 2.64 -27.58
CA ALA A 255 13.47 1.24 -27.13
C ALA A 255 12.64 0.31 -28.04
N ASP A 256 12.99 -0.97 -28.12
CA ASP A 256 12.28 -1.91 -28.99
C ASP A 256 10.98 -2.40 -28.35
N PHE A 257 10.96 -2.52 -27.02
CA PHE A 257 9.86 -3.04 -26.21
C PHE A 257 9.72 -2.27 -24.88
N ILE A 258 8.51 -1.76 -24.55
CA ILE A 258 8.26 -0.98 -23.32
C ILE A 258 7.00 -1.49 -22.59
N PRO A 259 7.12 -2.27 -21.50
CA PRO A 259 6.00 -2.74 -20.69
C PRO A 259 5.53 -1.74 -19.63
N ILE A 260 4.26 -1.31 -19.67
CA ILE A 260 3.66 -0.34 -18.74
C ILE A 260 2.44 -0.89 -18.00
N SER A 261 2.11 -0.28 -16.86
CA SER A 261 0.97 -0.65 -15.99
C SER A 261 0.18 0.60 -15.59
N PHE A 262 -1.05 0.75 -16.07
CA PHE A 262 -1.78 2.03 -15.95
C PHE A 262 -2.18 2.38 -14.52
N TYR A 263 -2.41 1.38 -13.66
CA TYR A 263 -2.66 1.60 -12.22
C TYR A 263 -1.48 2.27 -11.47
N LYS A 264 -0.28 2.32 -12.06
CA LYS A 264 0.86 3.07 -11.50
C LYS A 264 0.90 4.54 -11.93
N ILE A 265 0.19 4.89 -13.00
CA ILE A 265 0.08 6.25 -13.52
C ILE A 265 -1.20 6.91 -12.99
N PHE A 266 -2.33 6.21 -13.07
CA PHE A 266 -3.66 6.73 -12.73
C PHE A 266 -4.29 6.10 -11.48
N GLY A 267 -3.79 4.99 -10.96
CA GLY A 267 -4.42 4.24 -9.86
C GLY A 267 -5.64 3.40 -10.27
N PHE A 268 -6.34 3.76 -11.34
CA PHE A 268 -7.44 3.00 -11.93
C PHE A 268 -7.32 3.00 -13.47
N PRO A 269 -7.62 1.89 -14.17
CA PRO A 269 -8.01 0.58 -13.64
C PRO A 269 -6.82 -0.30 -13.24
N THR A 270 -7.09 -1.26 -12.35
CA THR A 270 -6.14 -2.31 -11.94
C THR A 270 -6.29 -3.55 -12.81
N GLY A 271 -5.18 -4.20 -13.16
CA GLY A 271 -5.21 -5.38 -14.04
C GLY A 271 -5.15 -5.04 -15.52
N LEU A 272 -4.94 -3.77 -15.88
CA LEU A 272 -4.62 -3.33 -17.24
C LEU A 272 -3.23 -2.70 -17.32
N GLY A 273 -2.52 -3.02 -18.39
CA GLY A 273 -1.28 -2.43 -18.83
C GLY A 273 -1.12 -2.57 -20.34
N ALA A 274 0.06 -2.25 -20.86
CA ALA A 274 0.36 -2.42 -22.27
C ALA A 274 1.82 -2.83 -22.49
N LEU A 275 2.08 -3.43 -23.64
CA LEU A 275 3.39 -3.50 -24.25
C LEU A 275 3.37 -2.53 -25.45
N LEU A 276 4.22 -1.50 -25.42
CA LEU A 276 4.53 -0.74 -26.62
C LEU A 276 5.63 -1.49 -27.37
N VAL A 277 5.43 -1.74 -28.67
CA VAL A 277 6.38 -2.43 -29.54
C VAL A 277 6.72 -1.53 -30.71
N HIS A 278 7.99 -1.30 -30.95
CA HIS A 278 8.43 -0.50 -32.10
C HIS A 278 8.15 -1.28 -33.41
N ASN A 279 7.47 -0.66 -34.36
CA ASN A 279 6.94 -1.34 -35.55
C ASN A 279 8.01 -2.03 -36.40
N ARG A 280 9.25 -1.54 -36.40
CA ARG A 280 10.40 -2.20 -37.08
C ARG A 280 10.80 -3.56 -36.48
N VAL A 281 10.39 -3.88 -35.24
CA VAL A 281 10.67 -5.18 -34.59
C VAL A 281 9.42 -6.06 -34.44
N ALA A 282 8.21 -5.51 -34.58
CA ALA A 282 6.97 -6.28 -34.49
C ALA A 282 6.83 -7.46 -35.49
N PRO A 283 7.42 -7.44 -36.70
CA PRO A 283 7.48 -8.60 -37.59
C PRO A 283 8.38 -9.74 -37.09
N LEU A 284 9.33 -9.45 -36.20
CA LEU A 284 10.27 -10.44 -35.66
C LEU A 284 9.63 -11.31 -34.57
N LEU A 285 8.62 -10.78 -33.86
CA LEU A 285 7.93 -11.51 -32.79
C LEU A 285 7.14 -12.71 -33.33
N ARG A 286 7.42 -13.91 -32.79
CA ARG A 286 6.82 -15.19 -33.20
C ARG A 286 5.94 -15.74 -32.07
N LYS A 287 4.63 -15.66 -32.24
CA LYS A 287 3.65 -16.18 -31.28
C LYS A 287 3.37 -17.65 -31.56
N SER A 288 3.50 -18.52 -30.55
CA SER A 288 3.25 -19.97 -30.63
C SER A 288 1.83 -20.40 -30.26
N TYR A 289 0.99 -19.46 -29.81
CA TYR A 289 -0.40 -19.66 -29.44
C TYR A 289 -1.29 -18.64 -30.17
N PHE A 290 -2.51 -19.03 -30.53
CA PHE A 290 -3.52 -18.13 -31.08
C PHE A 290 -4.88 -18.35 -30.41
N GLY A 291 -5.53 -17.25 -30.03
CA GLY A 291 -6.90 -17.24 -29.51
C GLY A 291 -7.92 -16.75 -30.54
N GLY A 292 -9.15 -16.52 -30.06
CA GLY A 292 -10.15 -15.76 -30.82
C GLY A 292 -9.64 -14.35 -31.12
N GLY A 293 -10.07 -13.76 -32.24
CA GLY A 293 -9.62 -12.43 -32.68
C GLY A 293 -8.29 -12.42 -33.43
N THR A 294 -7.29 -13.21 -33.02
CA THR A 294 -5.91 -13.10 -33.56
C THR A 294 -5.71 -13.76 -34.93
N ALA A 295 -6.62 -14.63 -35.35
CA ALA A 295 -6.61 -15.27 -36.66
C ALA A 295 -7.27 -14.39 -37.73
N ALA A 296 -6.67 -14.34 -38.92
CA ALA A 296 -7.35 -13.95 -40.16
C ALA A 296 -8.06 -15.17 -40.79
N ALA A 297 -7.40 -16.34 -40.77
CA ALA A 297 -7.97 -17.64 -41.14
C ALA A 297 -7.25 -18.77 -40.38
N TYR A 298 -7.94 -19.87 -40.11
CA TYR A 298 -7.35 -21.11 -39.60
C TYR A 298 -8.21 -22.32 -39.99
N LEU A 299 -7.63 -23.52 -39.95
CA LEU A 299 -8.37 -24.78 -40.10
C LEU A 299 -8.46 -25.52 -38.76
N ALA A 300 -9.47 -26.37 -38.61
CA ALA A 300 -9.71 -27.14 -37.39
C ALA A 300 -9.18 -28.59 -37.46
N GLY A 301 -8.87 -29.10 -38.66
CA GLY A 301 -8.35 -30.45 -38.89
C GLY A 301 -6.88 -30.50 -39.31
N ASP A 302 -6.30 -29.38 -39.74
CA ASP A 302 -4.95 -29.27 -40.31
C ASP A 302 -4.17 -28.15 -39.61
N ASP A 303 -2.83 -28.25 -39.59
CA ASP A 303 -1.94 -27.20 -39.10
C ASP A 303 -1.84 -26.04 -40.11
N PHE A 304 -2.92 -25.25 -40.16
CA PHE A 304 -3.03 -24.05 -40.99
C PHE A 304 -3.56 -22.88 -40.16
N TYR A 305 -2.74 -21.85 -40.02
CA TYR A 305 -3.05 -20.61 -39.32
C TYR A 305 -2.45 -19.41 -40.06
N ILE A 306 -3.28 -18.42 -40.37
CA ILE A 306 -2.88 -17.12 -40.89
C ILE A 306 -3.20 -16.07 -39.82
N PRO A 307 -2.19 -15.40 -39.23
CA PRO A 307 -2.42 -14.35 -38.25
C PRO A 307 -3.05 -13.10 -38.88
N ARG A 308 -3.68 -12.28 -38.05
CA ARG A 308 -4.03 -10.89 -38.38
C ARG A 308 -2.80 -10.06 -38.77
N GLN A 309 -3.02 -8.99 -39.53
CA GLN A 309 -1.94 -8.10 -39.97
C GLN A 309 -1.56 -7.07 -38.90
N SER A 310 -2.54 -6.53 -38.16
CA SER A 310 -2.27 -5.57 -37.08
C SER A 310 -1.46 -6.21 -35.95
N VAL A 311 -0.47 -5.48 -35.44
CA VAL A 311 0.36 -5.91 -34.32
C VAL A 311 -0.48 -6.10 -33.05
N ALA A 312 -1.47 -5.23 -32.80
CA ALA A 312 -2.39 -5.38 -31.68
C ALA A 312 -3.21 -6.68 -31.80
N GLU A 313 -3.91 -6.87 -32.92
CA GLU A 313 -4.75 -8.05 -33.16
C GLU A 313 -3.96 -9.37 -33.07
N ARG A 314 -2.68 -9.40 -33.49
CA ARG A 314 -1.83 -10.60 -33.39
C ARG A 314 -1.61 -11.06 -31.95
N PHE A 315 -1.57 -10.14 -31.00
CA PHE A 315 -1.10 -10.39 -29.64
C PHE A 315 -2.20 -10.27 -28.56
N GLU A 316 -3.34 -9.66 -28.88
CA GLU A 316 -4.52 -9.57 -28.00
C GLU A 316 -5.44 -10.79 -28.18
N ASP A 317 -5.24 -11.85 -27.37
CA ASP A 317 -6.07 -13.06 -27.42
C ASP A 317 -7.47 -12.85 -26.82
N GLY A 318 -8.50 -13.09 -27.63
CA GLY A 318 -9.89 -13.00 -27.22
C GLY A 318 -10.37 -11.55 -27.10
N THR A 319 -11.34 -11.33 -26.23
CA THR A 319 -11.88 -9.99 -25.97
C THR A 319 -11.07 -9.31 -24.87
N ILE A 320 -10.35 -8.24 -25.24
CA ILE A 320 -9.66 -7.35 -24.30
C ILE A 320 -10.62 -6.75 -23.26
N SER A 321 -10.10 -6.26 -22.13
CA SER A 321 -10.92 -5.53 -21.15
C SER A 321 -11.22 -4.11 -21.66
N PHE A 322 -12.14 -4.01 -22.63
CA PHE A 322 -12.43 -2.77 -23.34
C PHE A 322 -12.97 -1.67 -22.42
N LEU A 323 -13.72 -2.02 -21.37
CA LEU A 323 -14.18 -1.06 -20.36
C LEU A 323 -13.01 -0.46 -19.56
N ASP A 324 -12.00 -1.25 -19.21
CA ASP A 324 -10.77 -0.75 -18.57
C ASP A 324 -9.95 0.11 -19.54
N VAL A 325 -9.92 -0.23 -20.83
CA VAL A 325 -9.29 0.61 -21.86
C VAL A 325 -10.00 1.96 -21.98
N ILE A 326 -11.34 1.98 -21.99
CA ILE A 326 -12.15 3.21 -21.98
C ILE A 326 -11.88 4.04 -20.71
N ALA A 327 -11.67 3.40 -19.55
CA ALA A 327 -11.30 4.11 -18.31
C ALA A 327 -9.95 4.86 -18.39
N LEU A 328 -9.06 4.51 -19.32
CA LEU A 328 -7.79 5.22 -19.51
C LEU A 328 -7.99 6.62 -20.09
N LYS A 329 -8.97 6.82 -20.99
CA LYS A 329 -9.33 8.14 -21.54
C LYS A 329 -9.53 9.15 -20.41
N HIS A 330 -10.40 8.79 -19.47
CA HIS A 330 -10.69 9.56 -18.25
C HIS A 330 -9.49 9.71 -17.30
N GLY A 331 -8.58 8.73 -17.28
CA GLY A 331 -7.33 8.77 -16.52
C GLY A 331 -6.36 9.82 -17.07
N PHE A 332 -6.14 9.84 -18.39
CA PHE A 332 -5.36 10.89 -19.06
C PHE A 332 -6.02 12.27 -18.88
N ASP A 333 -7.33 12.39 -19.13
CA ASP A 333 -8.07 13.66 -18.95
C ASP A 333 -7.99 14.20 -17.53
N ALA A 334 -8.01 13.33 -16.52
CA ALA A 334 -7.87 13.74 -15.13
C ALA A 334 -6.42 14.13 -14.79
N LEU A 335 -5.43 13.35 -15.20
CA LEU A 335 -4.01 13.67 -14.99
C LEU A 335 -3.66 15.04 -15.59
N GLU A 336 -3.93 15.22 -16.88
CA GLU A 336 -3.60 16.42 -17.67
C GLU A 336 -4.26 17.68 -17.07
N ARG A 337 -5.56 17.62 -16.76
CA ARG A 337 -6.32 18.71 -16.14
C ARG A 337 -5.87 19.06 -14.72
N LEU A 338 -5.32 18.10 -13.97
CA LEU A 338 -4.95 18.27 -12.56
C LEU A 338 -3.50 18.72 -12.38
N THR A 339 -2.57 18.22 -13.21
CA THR A 339 -1.12 18.46 -13.05
C THR A 339 -0.52 19.32 -14.16
N GLY A 340 -1.18 19.46 -15.31
CA GLY A 340 -0.59 20.05 -16.51
C GLY A 340 0.42 19.14 -17.22
N GLY A 341 0.36 17.82 -16.98
CA GLY A 341 1.24 16.81 -17.60
C GLY A 341 2.29 16.22 -16.66
N MET A 342 3.12 15.32 -17.20
CA MET A 342 4.06 14.50 -16.42
C MET A 342 5.34 15.22 -16.00
N GLU A 343 5.73 16.30 -16.68
CA GLU A 343 6.89 17.10 -16.31
C GLU A 343 6.69 17.77 -14.94
N ASN A 344 5.55 18.44 -14.76
CA ASN A 344 5.19 19.03 -13.47
C ASN A 344 5.07 17.97 -12.36
N VAL A 345 4.64 16.73 -12.69
CA VAL A 345 4.62 15.61 -11.74
C VAL A 345 6.02 15.21 -11.33
N MET A 346 6.97 15.14 -12.27
CA MET A 346 8.37 14.85 -11.99
C MET A 346 8.96 15.88 -11.03
N GLN A 347 8.86 17.17 -11.36
CA GLN A 347 9.44 18.24 -10.55
C GLN A 347 8.82 18.32 -9.14
N HIS A 348 7.49 18.21 -9.03
CA HIS A 348 6.78 18.21 -7.75
C HIS A 348 7.16 17.02 -6.86
N THR A 349 7.14 15.80 -7.41
CA THR A 349 7.42 14.59 -6.63
C THR A 349 8.90 14.46 -6.28
N PHE A 350 9.81 14.90 -7.18
CA PHE A 350 11.23 15.03 -6.87
C PHE A 350 11.49 16.04 -5.75
N THR A 351 10.85 17.21 -5.77
CA THR A 351 11.00 18.24 -4.71
C THR A 351 10.60 17.69 -3.33
N LEU A 352 9.51 16.92 -3.25
CA LEU A 352 9.12 16.23 -2.01
C LEU A 352 10.13 15.17 -1.56
N ALA A 353 10.66 14.39 -2.51
CA ALA A 353 11.66 13.37 -2.22
C ALA A 353 12.99 13.98 -1.77
N GLN A 354 13.49 15.01 -2.44
CA GLN A 354 14.75 15.69 -2.09
C GLN A 354 14.63 16.37 -0.71
N TYR A 355 13.55 17.10 -0.43
CA TYR A 355 13.29 17.66 0.91
C TYR A 355 13.31 16.58 2.00
N THR A 356 12.58 15.48 1.76
CA THR A 356 12.48 14.37 2.73
C THR A 356 13.81 13.67 2.90
N TYR A 357 14.57 13.46 1.82
CA TYR A 357 15.91 12.87 1.84
C TYR A 357 16.89 13.74 2.63
N THR A 358 16.95 15.05 2.36
CA THR A 358 17.84 15.98 3.08
C THR A 358 17.49 16.05 4.57
N ALA A 359 16.21 16.15 4.91
CA ALA A 359 15.76 16.19 6.30
C ALA A 359 15.96 14.85 7.05
N LEU A 360 15.75 13.71 6.39
CA LEU A 360 15.96 12.39 6.99
C LEU A 360 17.47 12.08 7.14
N SER A 361 18.28 12.50 6.17
CA SER A 361 19.75 12.34 6.18
C SER A 361 20.47 13.19 7.22
N SER A 362 19.84 14.25 7.74
CA SER A 362 20.41 15.10 8.80
C SER A 362 20.07 14.64 10.22
N LEU A 363 19.08 13.76 10.41
CA LEU A 363 18.68 13.29 11.75
C LEU A 363 19.80 12.51 12.45
N ARG A 364 20.17 12.95 13.65
CA ARG A 364 21.17 12.32 14.52
C ARG A 364 20.61 12.10 15.93
N TYR A 365 21.02 11.01 16.56
CA TYR A 365 20.90 10.80 18.00
C TYR A 365 21.85 11.75 18.77
N PRO A 366 21.64 11.98 20.09
CA PRO A 366 22.49 12.87 20.89
C PRO A 366 23.97 12.49 20.95
N ASN A 367 24.31 11.24 20.66
CA ASN A 367 25.70 10.73 20.56
C ASN A 367 26.33 10.92 19.15
N GLY A 368 25.60 11.52 18.20
CA GLY A 368 26.04 11.72 16.82
C GLY A 368 25.75 10.54 15.87
N ALA A 369 25.15 9.44 16.33
CA ALA A 369 24.77 8.32 15.45
C ALA A 369 23.62 8.71 14.49
N PRO A 370 23.60 8.21 13.24
CA PRO A 370 22.51 8.47 12.30
C PRO A 370 21.23 7.71 12.65
N VAL A 371 20.07 8.35 12.49
CA VAL A 371 18.75 7.74 12.78
C VAL A 371 18.29 6.77 11.69
N VAL A 372 18.84 6.88 10.48
CA VAL A 372 18.56 5.98 9.34
C VAL A 372 19.82 5.61 8.58
N ARG A 373 19.74 4.51 7.82
CA ARG A 373 20.65 4.18 6.72
C ARG A 373 19.84 4.21 5.42
N ILE A 374 20.12 5.16 4.54
CA ILE A 374 19.44 5.31 3.23
C ILE A 374 20.18 4.49 2.17
N TYR A 375 19.44 3.96 1.20
CA TYR A 375 19.93 3.14 0.09
C TYR A 375 19.57 3.81 -1.25
N SER A 376 20.54 4.51 -1.83
CA SER A 376 20.47 5.12 -3.16
C SER A 376 21.81 5.01 -3.87
N ASP A 377 21.79 4.98 -5.20
CA ASP A 377 23.01 5.12 -6.03
C ASP A 377 23.21 6.58 -6.50
N SER A 378 22.35 7.49 -6.05
CA SER A 378 22.42 8.93 -6.28
C SER A 378 22.40 9.70 -4.96
N ASP A 379 22.76 10.98 -5.03
CA ASP A 379 22.73 11.98 -3.97
C ASP A 379 21.43 12.80 -3.93
N PHE A 380 20.41 12.42 -4.72
CA PHE A 380 19.20 13.21 -4.99
C PHE A 380 19.52 14.62 -5.58
N SER A 381 20.59 14.77 -6.37
CA SER A 381 20.95 16.06 -7.00
C SER A 381 19.94 16.58 -8.02
N SER A 382 19.31 15.72 -8.82
CA SER A 382 18.37 16.14 -9.89
C SER A 382 17.29 15.09 -10.20
N PRO A 383 16.15 15.49 -10.79
CA PRO A 383 15.07 14.58 -11.16
C PRO A 383 15.46 13.61 -12.28
N GLU A 384 16.46 13.93 -13.12
CA GLU A 384 16.93 13.04 -14.19
C GLU A 384 17.61 11.78 -13.62
N VAL A 385 18.33 11.90 -12.50
CA VAL A 385 19.07 10.79 -11.88
C VAL A 385 18.31 10.08 -10.76
N GLN A 386 17.30 10.70 -10.17
CA GLN A 386 16.59 10.16 -9.01
C GLN A 386 15.08 10.40 -9.07
N GLY A 387 14.31 9.30 -8.99
CA GLY A 387 12.87 9.33 -8.84
C GLY A 387 12.41 9.55 -7.39
N PRO A 388 11.09 9.73 -7.18
CA PRO A 388 10.52 10.14 -5.90
C PRO A 388 10.35 9.00 -4.90
N ILE A 389 11.34 8.09 -4.83
CA ILE A 389 11.40 6.95 -3.93
C ILE A 389 12.58 7.16 -2.98
N ILE A 390 12.37 6.87 -1.69
CA ILE A 390 13.43 6.84 -0.67
C ILE A 390 13.35 5.49 0.04
N ASN A 391 14.48 4.79 0.07
CA ASN A 391 14.61 3.44 0.63
C ASN A 391 15.61 3.47 1.78
N PHE A 392 15.28 2.90 2.93
CA PHE A 392 16.07 3.03 4.15
C PHE A 392 15.77 1.94 5.18
N ASN A 393 16.70 1.71 6.09
CA ASN A 393 16.41 1.09 7.39
C ASN A 393 16.53 2.16 8.49
N VAL A 394 15.70 2.06 9.53
CA VAL A 394 15.82 2.89 10.73
C VAL A 394 16.85 2.25 11.66
N LEU A 395 17.69 3.05 12.32
CA LEU A 395 18.73 2.59 13.24
C LEU A 395 18.41 2.96 14.69
N ASP A 396 18.90 2.18 15.65
CA ASP A 396 18.96 2.59 17.06
C ASP A 396 20.16 3.53 17.32
N ASP A 397 20.31 3.99 18.56
CA ASP A 397 21.40 4.88 18.98
C ASP A 397 22.78 4.20 18.98
N ASN A 398 22.83 2.86 18.88
CA ASN A 398 24.04 2.06 18.71
C ASN A 398 24.38 1.80 17.23
N GLY A 399 23.53 2.24 16.29
CA GLY A 399 23.67 2.01 14.85
C GLY A 399 23.17 0.64 14.36
N SER A 400 22.52 -0.14 15.23
CA SER A 400 21.88 -1.43 14.92
C SER A 400 20.60 -1.19 14.12
N VAL A 401 20.26 -2.11 13.20
CA VAL A 401 19.05 -1.98 12.39
C VAL A 401 17.81 -2.36 13.20
N ILE A 402 16.82 -1.46 13.23
CA ILE A 402 15.47 -1.75 13.70
C ILE A 402 14.71 -2.47 12.59
N GLY A 403 14.08 -3.58 12.95
CA GLY A 403 13.31 -4.41 12.02
C GLY A 403 12.20 -3.62 11.29
N TYR A 404 12.12 -3.79 9.97
CA TYR A 404 11.15 -3.06 9.14
C TYR A 404 9.69 -3.34 9.53
N SER A 405 9.40 -4.53 10.07
CA SER A 405 8.08 -4.91 10.55
C SER A 405 7.69 -4.14 11.81
N GLN A 406 8.67 -3.78 12.67
CA GLN A 406 8.43 -2.84 13.77
C GLN A 406 8.15 -1.42 13.25
N VAL A 407 8.91 -0.95 12.26
CA VAL A 407 8.72 0.39 11.68
C VAL A 407 7.35 0.52 11.01
N ASP A 408 6.93 -0.48 10.24
CA ASP A 408 5.61 -0.55 9.58
C ASP A 408 4.45 -0.54 10.58
N LYS A 409 4.54 -1.34 11.65
CA LYS A 409 3.55 -1.36 12.73
C LYS A 409 3.47 -0.01 13.46
N MET A 410 4.61 0.66 13.67
CA MET A 410 4.61 2.02 14.23
C MET A 410 4.04 3.05 13.25
N ALA A 411 4.37 2.99 11.95
CA ALA A 411 3.84 3.88 10.92
C ALA A 411 2.31 3.77 10.82
N SER A 412 1.79 2.53 10.87
CA SER A 412 0.35 2.23 10.95
C SER A 412 -0.35 2.89 12.14
N LEU A 413 0.30 2.99 13.31
CA LEU A 413 -0.28 3.68 14.47
C LEU A 413 -0.41 5.20 14.27
N TYR A 414 0.44 5.78 13.41
CA TYR A 414 0.38 7.18 12.98
C TYR A 414 -0.46 7.38 11.70
N ASN A 415 -1.11 6.32 11.20
CA ASN A 415 -1.83 6.26 9.92
C ASN A 415 -0.98 6.68 8.70
N ILE A 416 0.29 6.27 8.70
CA ILE A 416 1.24 6.42 7.61
C ILE A 416 1.38 5.07 6.91
N GLN A 417 1.05 5.02 5.63
CA GLN A 417 1.10 3.83 4.78
C GLN A 417 2.46 3.79 4.06
N VAL A 418 3.35 2.89 4.48
CA VAL A 418 4.69 2.68 3.90
C VAL A 418 4.75 1.31 3.21
N ARG A 419 5.90 0.95 2.63
CA ARG A 419 6.14 -0.41 2.14
C ARG A 419 7.41 -1.00 2.76
N THR A 420 7.46 -2.32 2.87
CA THR A 420 8.60 -3.04 3.44
C THR A 420 9.04 -4.28 2.64
N GLY A 421 10.22 -4.81 2.96
CA GLY A 421 10.81 -6.02 2.36
C GLY A 421 11.81 -5.70 1.24
N CYS A 422 11.83 -6.52 0.19
CA CYS A 422 12.68 -6.34 -0.99
C CYS A 422 11.94 -5.80 -2.24
N PHE A 423 10.68 -5.35 -2.11
CA PHE A 423 9.89 -4.69 -3.17
C PHE A 423 9.80 -5.41 -4.53
N CYS A 424 9.93 -6.74 -4.56
CA CYS A 424 10.07 -7.52 -5.80
C CYS A 424 11.28 -7.10 -6.67
N ASN A 425 12.39 -6.73 -6.04
CA ASN A 425 13.68 -6.43 -6.65
C ASN A 425 14.80 -6.97 -5.74
N THR A 426 14.97 -8.30 -5.77
CA THR A 426 15.91 -9.01 -4.88
C THR A 426 17.36 -8.63 -5.16
N GLY A 427 17.73 -8.31 -6.40
CA GLY A 427 19.11 -7.94 -6.75
C GLY A 427 19.52 -6.60 -6.16
N ALA A 428 18.67 -5.57 -6.24
CA ALA A 428 18.88 -4.31 -5.53
C ALA A 428 18.93 -4.51 -4.00
N CYS A 429 18.00 -5.33 -3.47
CA CYS A 429 17.94 -5.66 -2.06
C CYS A 429 19.25 -6.30 -1.56
N GLN A 430 19.75 -7.32 -2.27
CA GLN A 430 21.03 -7.95 -1.97
C GLN A 430 22.22 -6.99 -2.08
N ARG A 431 22.24 -6.15 -3.14
CA ARG A 431 23.30 -5.18 -3.43
C ARG A 431 23.42 -4.11 -2.34
N HIS A 432 22.30 -3.51 -1.92
CA HIS A 432 22.29 -2.45 -0.91
C HIS A 432 22.37 -2.97 0.55
N LEU A 433 21.87 -4.17 0.84
CA LEU A 433 21.89 -4.76 2.20
C LEU A 433 23.10 -5.68 2.47
N GLY A 434 23.96 -5.90 1.46
CA GLY A 434 25.15 -6.77 1.58
C GLY A 434 24.82 -8.26 1.74
N ILE A 435 23.69 -8.72 1.18
CA ILE A 435 23.20 -10.10 1.36
C ILE A 435 23.71 -10.99 0.22
N SER A 436 24.61 -11.93 0.52
CA SER A 436 25.11 -12.88 -0.50
C SER A 436 24.06 -13.96 -0.85
N ASP A 437 24.25 -14.65 -1.97
CA ASP A 437 23.37 -15.73 -2.40
C ASP A 437 23.29 -16.88 -1.36
N GLU A 438 24.37 -17.08 -0.58
CA GLU A 438 24.46 -18.04 0.52
C GLU A 438 23.61 -17.59 1.70
N MET A 439 23.62 -16.29 2.00
CA MET A 439 22.75 -15.71 3.02
C MET A 439 21.28 -15.85 2.61
N VAL A 440 20.91 -15.56 1.35
CA VAL A 440 19.53 -15.77 0.86
C VAL A 440 19.10 -17.25 1.02
N LYS A 441 19.98 -18.21 0.66
CA LYS A 441 19.72 -19.65 0.86
C LYS A 441 19.57 -20.01 2.35
N LYS A 442 20.43 -19.46 3.23
CA LYS A 442 20.36 -19.64 4.69
C LYS A 442 19.08 -19.05 5.28
N HIS A 443 18.66 -17.86 4.85
CA HIS A 443 17.44 -17.19 5.31
C HIS A 443 16.21 -18.04 4.99
N LEU A 444 16.13 -18.58 3.77
CA LEU A 444 15.07 -19.51 3.38
C LEU A 444 15.09 -20.81 4.20
N GLN A 445 16.27 -21.35 4.51
CA GLN A 445 16.42 -22.52 5.40
C GLN A 445 16.01 -22.22 6.85
N ALA A 446 16.20 -20.98 7.32
CA ALA A 446 15.70 -20.49 8.60
C ALA A 446 14.17 -20.19 8.59
N GLY A 447 13.51 -20.36 7.44
CA GLY A 447 12.07 -20.21 7.28
C GLY A 447 11.61 -18.83 6.78
N HIS A 448 12.53 -17.91 6.45
CA HIS A 448 12.17 -16.60 5.93
C HIS A 448 11.61 -16.66 4.51
N VAL A 449 10.52 -15.94 4.27
CA VAL A 449 9.87 -15.74 2.98
C VAL A 449 9.56 -14.26 2.79
N CYS A 450 9.80 -13.73 1.58
CA CYS A 450 9.58 -12.31 1.27
C CYS A 450 8.15 -11.86 1.65
N GLY A 451 8.05 -10.94 2.60
CA GLY A 451 6.78 -10.41 3.12
C GLY A 451 6.28 -11.03 4.43
N ASP A 452 7.12 -11.78 5.15
CA ASP A 452 6.83 -12.24 6.52
C ASP A 452 7.23 -11.22 7.61
N ASP A 453 7.14 -11.63 8.88
CA ASP A 453 7.58 -10.86 10.05
C ASP A 453 9.08 -11.05 10.39
N VAL A 454 9.86 -11.79 9.59
CA VAL A 454 11.27 -12.12 9.87
C VAL A 454 12.16 -11.06 9.22
N ASP A 455 12.20 -9.89 9.84
CA ASP A 455 12.88 -8.70 9.31
C ASP A 455 14.37 -8.60 9.65
N LEU A 456 14.84 -9.35 10.65
CA LEU A 456 16.24 -9.44 11.08
C LEU A 456 16.66 -10.91 11.26
N ILE A 457 17.84 -11.28 10.73
CA ILE A 457 18.49 -12.58 10.96
C ILE A 457 19.95 -12.31 11.35
N ASP A 458 20.39 -12.82 12.50
CA ASP A 458 21.72 -12.58 13.09
C ASP A 458 22.12 -11.08 13.15
N GLY A 459 21.13 -10.19 13.27
CA GLY A 459 21.30 -8.73 13.27
C GLY A 459 21.35 -8.08 11.88
N GLN A 460 21.39 -8.85 10.80
CA GLN A 460 21.32 -8.34 9.43
C GLN A 460 19.85 -8.22 8.96
N PRO A 461 19.45 -7.09 8.34
CA PRO A 461 18.12 -6.96 7.75
C PRO A 461 17.90 -7.90 6.57
N THR A 462 16.71 -8.50 6.50
CA THR A 462 16.25 -9.30 5.33
C THR A 462 15.63 -8.43 4.23
N GLY A 463 15.43 -7.15 4.50
CA GLY A 463 14.75 -6.16 3.67
C GLY A 463 14.76 -4.78 4.34
N SER A 464 14.13 -3.79 3.71
CA SER A 464 14.15 -2.40 4.18
C SER A 464 12.74 -1.79 4.22
N VAL A 465 12.67 -0.49 4.52
CA VAL A 465 11.46 0.34 4.43
C VAL A 465 11.59 1.24 3.19
N ARG A 466 10.49 1.43 2.45
CA ARG A 466 10.40 2.32 1.29
C ARG A 466 9.22 3.27 1.45
N ILE A 467 9.49 4.55 1.21
CA ILE A 467 8.48 5.57 0.95
C ILE A 467 8.61 6.06 -0.49
N SER A 468 7.51 6.53 -1.05
CA SER A 468 7.42 6.97 -2.44
C SER A 468 6.27 7.96 -2.62
N PHE A 469 6.56 9.11 -3.23
CA PHE A 469 5.59 10.18 -3.45
C PHE A 469 4.90 10.06 -4.82
N GLY A 470 3.68 10.59 -4.93
CA GLY A 470 2.88 10.65 -6.14
C GLY A 470 2.29 12.05 -6.37
N TYR A 471 1.59 12.25 -7.49
CA TYR A 471 1.12 13.58 -7.94
C TYR A 471 0.03 14.24 -7.07
N MET A 472 -0.37 13.60 -5.96
CA MET A 472 -1.30 14.12 -4.95
C MET A 472 -0.70 14.13 -3.54
N SER A 473 0.56 13.71 -3.39
CA SER A 473 1.30 13.85 -2.13
C SER A 473 1.57 15.32 -1.83
N THR A 474 1.77 15.67 -0.56
CA THR A 474 2.03 17.06 -0.17
C THR A 474 3.21 17.20 0.79
N LEU A 475 3.63 18.45 1.03
CA LEU A 475 4.64 18.75 2.03
C LEU A 475 4.19 18.29 3.43
N GLU A 476 2.89 18.32 3.71
CA GLU A 476 2.33 17.85 4.98
C GLU A 476 2.48 16.33 5.15
N ASP A 477 2.40 15.52 4.07
CA ASP A 477 2.73 14.08 4.10
C ASP A 477 4.20 13.87 4.47
N ALA A 478 5.10 14.53 3.74
CA ALA A 478 6.54 14.44 3.93
C ALA A 478 6.94 14.83 5.37
N GLN A 479 6.44 15.97 5.84
CA GLN A 479 6.66 16.43 7.21
C GLN A 479 5.98 15.54 8.26
N ALA A 480 4.81 14.94 7.98
CA ALA A 480 4.17 14.01 8.91
C ALA A 480 4.99 12.73 9.08
N PHE A 481 5.55 12.20 7.99
CA PHE A 481 6.52 11.11 8.03
C PHE A 481 7.79 11.48 8.81
N LEU A 482 8.39 12.65 8.57
CA LEU A 482 9.56 13.12 9.32
C LEU A 482 9.23 13.29 10.82
N ARG A 483 8.07 13.87 11.16
CA ARG A 483 7.56 13.97 12.55
C ARG A 483 7.38 12.60 13.20
N PHE A 484 6.93 11.59 12.45
CA PHE A 484 6.83 10.21 12.92
C PHE A 484 8.20 9.59 13.27
N ILE A 485 9.22 9.76 12.42
CA ILE A 485 10.58 9.28 12.72
C ILE A 485 11.14 9.99 13.97
N ILE A 486 11.03 11.32 14.04
CA ILE A 486 11.47 12.11 15.19
C ILE A 486 10.73 11.70 16.48
N ALA A 487 9.40 11.55 16.42
CA ALA A 487 8.57 11.21 17.57
C ALA A 487 8.76 9.76 18.05
N THR A 488 9.14 8.83 17.16
CA THR A 488 9.36 7.43 17.53
C THR A 488 10.80 7.10 17.90
N ARG A 489 11.81 7.85 17.44
CA ARG A 489 13.24 7.60 17.70
C ARG A 489 13.92 8.64 18.59
N LEU A 490 13.71 9.93 18.34
CA LEU A 490 14.41 11.02 19.05
C LEU A 490 13.66 11.53 20.29
N ARG A 491 12.37 11.20 20.44
CA ARG A 491 11.56 11.53 21.63
C ARG A 491 11.31 10.29 22.49
N LEU A 492 12.32 9.85 23.24
CA LEU A 492 12.14 8.87 24.30
C LEU A 492 11.94 9.54 25.66
N SER A 493 10.75 9.32 26.21
CA SER A 493 10.36 9.39 27.63
C SER A 493 11.21 10.29 28.55
N SER A 494 10.76 11.53 28.75
CA SER A 494 11.05 12.27 29.99
C SER A 494 10.48 11.48 31.18
N GLY A 495 11.34 10.71 31.85
CA GLY A 495 11.00 9.75 32.92
C GLY A 495 10.55 10.36 34.25
N GLN A 496 9.79 11.45 34.23
CA GLN A 496 9.08 11.93 35.40
C GLN A 496 7.76 11.16 35.52
N ALA A 497 7.59 10.44 36.63
CA ALA A 497 6.27 9.97 37.03
C ALA A 497 5.36 11.19 37.20
N ILE A 498 4.13 11.11 36.68
CA ILE A 498 3.13 12.17 36.85
C ILE A 498 2.82 12.28 38.35
N PRO A 499 3.09 13.42 39.01
CA PRO A 499 2.64 13.63 40.38
C PRO A 499 1.11 13.70 40.37
N GLN A 500 0.45 12.87 41.16
CA GLN A 500 -1.00 12.97 41.38
C GLN A 500 -1.32 14.14 42.31
N ASP A 501 -1.08 15.38 41.88
CA ASP A 501 -1.64 16.59 42.51
C ASP A 501 -1.47 17.83 41.61
N THR A 502 -2.37 18.00 40.62
CA THR A 502 -2.71 19.31 40.01
C THR A 502 -3.98 19.21 39.14
N LEU A 503 -5.08 18.72 39.73
CA LEU A 503 -6.43 18.77 39.12
C LEU A 503 -7.46 19.39 40.08
N ARG A 504 -7.21 20.64 40.45
CA ARG A 504 -8.19 21.59 40.99
C ARG A 504 -7.96 22.96 40.34
N GLU A 505 -9.00 23.79 40.36
CA GLU A 505 -9.01 25.18 39.86
C GLU A 505 -8.91 25.36 38.34
N ALA A 506 -10.00 24.99 37.65
CA ALA A 506 -10.53 25.77 36.53
C ALA A 506 -12.03 25.97 36.80
N GLY A 507 -12.48 27.22 36.95
CA GLY A 507 -13.80 27.55 37.49
C GLY A 507 -14.96 27.51 36.48
N THR A 508 -16.16 27.28 36.99
CA THR A 508 -17.43 27.35 36.24
C THR A 508 -17.74 28.77 35.78
N PRO A 509 -18.14 29.00 34.52
CA PRO A 509 -18.85 30.20 34.11
C PRO A 509 -20.37 30.00 34.26
N LEU A 510 -21.02 30.87 35.03
CA LEU A 510 -22.47 31.10 34.99
C LEU A 510 -22.73 32.52 34.47
N ALA A 511 -23.89 32.71 33.83
CA ALA A 511 -24.42 34.01 33.40
C ALA A 511 -25.39 34.58 34.47
N GLU A 512 -25.94 35.80 34.41
CA GLU A 512 -25.88 36.86 33.37
C GLU A 512 -25.15 38.13 33.94
N SER A 513 -25.60 39.40 34.02
CA SER A 513 -26.81 40.14 33.61
C SER A 513 -26.55 41.67 33.54
N GLU A 514 -26.84 42.31 32.40
CA GLU A 514 -27.16 43.76 32.23
C GLU A 514 -26.09 44.83 32.64
N ALA A 515 -26.01 46.04 32.07
CA ALA A 515 -27.06 46.86 31.46
C ALA A 515 -26.57 47.89 30.40
N GLN A 516 -27.48 48.22 29.47
CA GLN A 516 -27.78 49.55 28.90
C GLN A 516 -26.65 50.48 28.38
N ASN A 517 -26.66 50.72 27.07
CA ASN A 517 -26.96 52.06 26.52
C ASN A 517 -27.42 51.95 25.05
N ALA A 518 -28.16 52.95 24.55
CA ALA A 518 -28.80 52.95 23.22
C ALA A 518 -28.26 54.07 22.30
N VAL A 519 -28.53 53.99 20.99
CA VAL A 519 -28.88 55.16 20.14
C VAL A 519 -29.37 54.75 18.73
N THR A 520 -30.47 55.42 18.30
CA THR A 520 -31.09 55.53 16.96
C THR A 520 -31.26 54.31 16.02
N ALA A 521 -32.52 54.13 15.60
CA ALA A 521 -32.93 53.29 14.48
C ALA A 521 -32.96 54.03 13.13
N THR A 522 -33.16 53.28 12.04
CA THR A 522 -33.96 53.72 10.88
C THR A 522 -34.67 52.52 10.24
N MET A 523 -35.89 52.71 9.75
CA MET A 523 -36.67 51.68 9.04
C MET A 523 -36.72 51.93 7.54
N ASN A 524 -36.74 50.84 6.76
CA ASN A 524 -37.50 50.64 5.53
C ASN A 524 -37.41 49.14 5.18
N GLY A 525 -38.47 48.41 4.79
CA GLY A 525 -39.88 48.77 4.67
C GLY A 525 -40.45 48.44 3.29
N CYS A 526 -40.87 47.19 3.06
CA CYS A 526 -41.91 46.85 2.07
C CYS A 526 -42.36 45.37 2.15
N ARG A 527 -43.67 45.14 2.03
CA ARG A 527 -44.35 43.87 1.71
C ARG A 527 -45.62 44.26 0.92
N PRO A 528 -46.07 43.46 -0.04
CA PRO A 528 -47.29 42.70 0.24
C PRO A 528 -47.36 41.29 -0.40
N SER A 529 -48.38 40.56 0.04
CA SER A 529 -48.93 39.30 -0.50
C SER A 529 -50.26 39.63 -1.25
N PRO A 530 -51.24 38.73 -1.60
CA PRO A 530 -51.42 37.29 -1.28
C PRO A 530 -51.97 36.41 -2.44
N GLN A 531 -52.79 35.41 -2.09
CA GLN A 531 -53.50 34.38 -2.89
C GLN A 531 -52.66 33.12 -3.20
N GLU A 532 -52.90 31.90 -2.69
CA GLU A 532 -54.07 31.10 -2.20
C GLU A 532 -54.63 30.10 -3.22
N ASP A 533 -54.35 28.81 -2.99
CA ASP A 533 -55.29 27.67 -3.02
C ASP A 533 -54.53 26.42 -2.46
N THR A 534 -54.91 25.80 -1.32
CA THR A 534 -56.01 24.82 -1.03
C THR A 534 -55.76 23.40 -1.61
N CYS A 535 -55.98 22.27 -0.90
CA CYS A 535 -56.15 22.01 0.55
C CYS A 535 -55.95 20.50 0.88
N THR A 536 -56.03 20.12 2.17
CA THR A 536 -56.28 18.75 2.74
C THR A 536 -55.21 17.64 2.52
N ASP A 537 -54.94 16.70 3.43
CA ASP A 537 -55.40 16.47 4.82
C ASP A 537 -54.26 15.76 5.61
N SER A 538 -53.90 16.11 6.86
CA SER A 538 -54.50 15.76 8.18
C SER A 538 -54.32 14.28 8.60
N ARG A 539 -54.07 13.87 9.87
CA ARG A 539 -54.03 14.52 11.21
C ARG A 539 -52.69 14.19 11.95
N VAL A 540 -52.18 14.87 13.00
CA VAL A 540 -52.71 15.77 14.07
C VAL A 540 -53.27 15.02 15.31
N TRP A 541 -52.96 15.31 16.59
CA TRP A 541 -51.91 16.07 17.34
C TRP A 541 -51.98 15.63 18.84
N ASN A 542 -50.99 15.97 19.69
CA ASN A 542 -51.08 16.12 21.17
C ASN A 542 -51.46 14.89 22.07
N ASP A 543 -51.35 14.88 23.42
CA ASP A 543 -51.31 15.94 24.46
C ASP A 543 -50.39 15.67 25.69
N LEU A 544 -49.82 16.77 26.22
CA LEU A 544 -49.65 17.27 27.61
C LEU A 544 -49.31 16.43 28.88
N LEU A 545 -48.18 16.84 29.49
CA LEU A 545 -47.89 17.18 30.93
C LEU A 545 -48.70 16.60 32.12
N THR A 546 -47.98 16.05 33.11
CA THR A 546 -48.02 16.47 34.56
C THR A 546 -46.83 15.84 35.34
N ALA A 547 -46.01 16.66 36.03
CA ALA A 547 -45.95 16.86 37.50
C ALA A 547 -45.35 15.68 38.31
N VAL A 548 -44.09 15.73 38.74
CA VAL A 548 -43.53 16.41 39.95
C VAL A 548 -43.85 15.66 41.26
N ASP A 549 -42.81 15.13 41.93
CA ASP A 549 -42.49 15.51 43.31
C ASP A 549 -41.01 15.20 43.67
N ALA A 550 -40.53 15.65 44.83
CA ALA A 550 -39.12 15.66 45.26
C ALA A 550 -38.83 14.88 46.57
N VAL A 551 -37.74 15.23 47.27
CA VAL A 551 -37.20 14.63 48.53
C VAL A 551 -36.45 13.28 48.31
N GLY A 552 -35.31 12.99 48.97
CA GLY A 552 -34.43 13.88 49.74
C GLY A 552 -33.51 13.17 50.77
N LEU A 553 -32.21 13.40 50.65
CA LEU A 553 -31.12 13.22 51.65
C LEU A 553 -30.74 11.81 52.20
N HIS A 554 -29.50 11.80 52.71
CA HIS A 554 -28.84 10.87 53.65
C HIS A 554 -28.45 9.44 53.22
N SER A 555 -27.13 9.24 53.12
CA SER A 555 -26.47 7.98 53.45
C SER A 555 -26.55 7.67 54.96
N PRO A 556 -26.44 6.39 55.33
CA PRO A 556 -25.68 5.99 56.51
C PRO A 556 -24.39 5.24 56.13
N VAL A 557 -23.40 5.31 57.03
CA VAL A 557 -22.18 4.49 57.05
C VAL A 557 -22.37 3.43 58.15
N LEU A 558 -21.39 2.53 58.34
CA LEU A 558 -21.31 1.50 59.40
C LEU A 558 -22.18 0.25 59.12
N GLU A 559 -21.80 -0.98 59.52
CA GLU A 559 -20.52 -1.42 60.09
C GLU A 559 -20.24 -2.90 59.78
N ALA A 560 -19.10 -3.42 60.25
CA ALA A 560 -18.69 -4.80 60.06
C ALA A 560 -19.32 -5.78 61.08
N THR A 561 -19.14 -7.07 60.76
CA THR A 561 -19.01 -8.21 61.70
C THR A 561 -20.20 -9.18 61.81
N ARG A 562 -20.06 -10.35 61.17
CA ARG A 562 -20.17 -11.63 61.88
C ARG A 562 -19.55 -12.80 61.11
N THR A 563 -18.68 -13.54 61.80
CA THR A 563 -18.14 -14.82 61.35
C THR A 563 -19.07 -15.95 61.79
N GLN A 564 -19.51 -16.82 60.88
CA GLN A 564 -19.88 -18.19 61.24
C GLN A 564 -19.75 -19.15 60.04
N GLN A 565 -19.62 -20.44 60.34
CA GLN A 565 -18.97 -21.45 59.50
C GLN A 565 -19.94 -22.23 58.59
N THR A 566 -19.34 -23.18 57.85
CA THR A 566 -19.93 -24.28 57.05
C THR A 566 -20.25 -23.93 55.58
N SER A 567 -20.04 -24.82 54.61
CA SER A 567 -19.50 -26.20 54.65
C SER A 567 -18.44 -26.45 53.57
N SER A 568 -17.54 -27.41 53.80
CA SER A 568 -16.56 -27.83 52.80
C SER A 568 -17.21 -28.71 51.74
N GLU A 569 -17.09 -28.31 50.47
CA GLU A 569 -17.24 -29.20 49.32
C GLU A 569 -15.88 -29.44 48.64
N LYS A 570 -15.73 -30.62 48.05
CA LYS A 570 -14.42 -31.17 47.68
C LYS A 570 -13.93 -30.62 46.35
N ALA A 571 -12.78 -29.94 46.35
CA ALA A 571 -12.00 -29.72 45.13
C ALA A 571 -11.56 -31.08 44.55
N ALA A 572 -11.75 -31.28 43.26
CA ALA A 572 -11.48 -32.55 42.59
C ALA A 572 -10.04 -32.62 42.04
N GLY A 573 -9.38 -33.78 42.25
CA GLY A 573 -8.24 -34.22 41.46
C GLY A 573 -6.93 -33.43 41.63
N ALA A 574 -6.19 -33.70 42.70
CA ALA A 574 -4.76 -33.41 42.69
C ALA A 574 -4.06 -34.35 41.67
N LEU A 575 -3.29 -33.78 40.75
CA LEU A 575 -2.37 -34.52 39.88
C LEU A 575 -0.99 -34.50 40.51
N ASP A 576 -0.45 -35.68 40.79
CA ASP A 576 0.90 -35.83 41.36
C ASP A 576 1.95 -35.58 40.27
N GLY A 577 2.91 -34.67 40.52
CA GLY A 577 3.62 -34.02 39.42
C GLY A 577 4.70 -32.97 39.72
N GLY A 578 5.37 -33.03 40.87
CA GLY A 578 6.76 -32.53 41.01
C GLY A 578 7.08 -31.07 40.63
N LEU A 579 6.14 -30.14 40.74
CA LEU A 579 6.37 -28.70 40.50
C LEU A 579 6.11 -27.89 41.79
N GLY A 580 6.97 -26.91 42.06
CA GLY A 580 6.81 -25.99 43.19
C GLY A 580 5.59 -25.08 43.06
N PRO A 581 5.20 -24.35 44.13
CA PRO A 581 4.00 -23.51 44.11
C PRO A 581 4.10 -22.41 43.04
N HIS A 582 3.35 -22.58 41.95
CA HIS A 582 3.27 -21.60 40.87
C HIS A 582 2.46 -20.38 41.32
N ILE A 583 3.13 -19.22 41.40
CA ILE A 583 2.50 -17.94 41.73
C ILE A 583 2.05 -17.27 40.43
N ILE A 584 0.75 -16.95 40.33
CA ILE A 584 0.21 -16.09 39.29
C ILE A 584 0.52 -14.64 39.71
N THR A 585 1.33 -13.92 38.94
CA THR A 585 1.71 -12.53 39.25
C THR A 585 0.66 -11.52 38.83
N ASN A 586 0.03 -11.73 37.67
CA ASN A 586 -0.93 -10.83 37.02
C ASN A 586 -1.98 -11.66 36.28
N LEU A 587 -3.21 -11.15 36.13
CA LEU A 587 -4.26 -11.78 35.33
C LEU A 587 -4.77 -10.79 34.27
N TYR A 588 -4.71 -11.20 33.00
CA TYR A 588 -5.08 -10.36 31.86
C TYR A 588 -6.24 -10.98 31.06
N LEU A 589 -7.29 -10.21 30.85
CA LEU A 589 -8.35 -10.52 29.90
C LEU A 589 -8.16 -9.75 28.60
N TYR A 590 -8.68 -10.31 27.50
CA TYR A 590 -8.80 -9.65 26.21
C TYR A 590 -10.26 -9.76 25.73
N PRO A 591 -11.22 -9.01 26.33
CA PRO A 591 -12.64 -9.12 26.02
C PRO A 591 -12.93 -9.02 24.53
N ILE A 592 -12.34 -7.99 23.89
CA ILE A 592 -12.31 -7.85 22.44
C ILE A 592 -10.99 -8.42 21.94
N LYS A 593 -11.08 -9.43 21.07
CA LYS A 593 -9.94 -10.05 20.40
C LYS A 593 -9.09 -8.99 19.69
N SER A 594 -7.78 -9.04 19.91
CA SER A 594 -6.78 -8.11 19.38
C SER A 594 -6.82 -6.67 19.90
N CYS A 595 -7.67 -6.35 20.89
CA CYS A 595 -7.56 -5.08 21.63
C CYS A 595 -6.51 -5.15 22.76
N ALA A 596 -6.37 -4.07 23.53
CA ALA A 596 -5.50 -4.03 24.71
C ALA A 596 -5.93 -5.03 25.80
N ALA A 597 -5.01 -5.35 26.70
CA ALA A 597 -5.28 -6.19 27.86
C ALA A 597 -6.05 -5.41 28.95
N PHE A 598 -7.01 -6.08 29.57
CA PHE A 598 -7.66 -5.64 30.81
C PHE A 598 -7.04 -6.40 31.99
N GLU A 599 -6.24 -5.71 32.79
CA GLU A 599 -5.60 -6.31 33.98
C GLU A 599 -6.56 -6.34 35.17
N VAL A 600 -6.58 -7.48 35.88
CA VAL A 600 -7.42 -7.71 37.06
C VAL A 600 -6.66 -8.52 38.11
N THR A 601 -7.06 -8.41 39.38
CA THR A 601 -6.47 -9.18 40.50
C THR A 601 -7.22 -10.49 40.80
N ARG A 602 -8.47 -10.61 40.36
CA ARG A 602 -9.33 -11.80 40.46
C ARG A 602 -10.41 -11.74 39.40
N TRP A 603 -10.88 -12.88 38.88
CA TRP A 603 -11.96 -12.91 37.89
C TRP A 603 -12.79 -14.20 37.95
N PRO A 604 -14.10 -14.17 37.62
CA PRO A 604 -14.91 -15.39 37.50
C PRO A 604 -14.45 -16.31 36.36
N ILE A 605 -14.66 -17.61 36.53
CA ILE A 605 -14.49 -18.62 35.49
C ILE A 605 -15.87 -19.01 34.98
N GLY A 606 -16.08 -18.93 33.66
CA GLY A 606 -17.24 -19.42 32.95
C GLY A 606 -16.95 -20.70 32.16
N ASN A 607 -17.93 -21.15 31.37
CA ASN A 607 -17.88 -22.41 30.61
C ASN A 607 -16.80 -22.49 29.50
N GLN A 608 -16.13 -21.39 29.15
CA GLN A 608 -15.04 -21.36 28.16
C GLN A 608 -13.68 -20.86 28.70
N GLY A 609 -13.55 -20.68 30.02
CA GLY A 609 -12.35 -20.10 30.66
C GLY A 609 -12.69 -18.88 31.51
N LEU A 610 -11.83 -17.86 31.53
CA LEU A 610 -12.15 -16.59 32.20
C LEU A 610 -13.42 -16.00 31.58
N LEU A 611 -14.39 -15.63 32.44
CA LEU A 611 -15.69 -15.13 31.98
C LEU A 611 -15.51 -13.90 31.08
N TYR A 612 -16.15 -13.88 29.92
CA TYR A 612 -16.06 -12.82 28.91
C TYR A 612 -14.69 -12.63 28.21
N ASP A 613 -13.66 -13.45 28.46
CA ASP A 613 -12.44 -13.39 27.64
C ASP A 613 -12.74 -13.72 26.17
N ARG A 614 -12.13 -12.95 25.24
CA ARG A 614 -12.21 -13.10 23.77
C ARG A 614 -13.63 -13.22 23.19
N SER A 615 -14.64 -12.81 23.95
CA SER A 615 -16.06 -13.00 23.61
C SER A 615 -16.57 -12.01 22.56
N TRP A 616 -15.79 -10.98 22.22
CA TRP A 616 -16.03 -10.07 21.10
C TRP A 616 -14.84 -10.03 20.13
N MET A 617 -15.10 -9.58 18.90
CA MET A 617 -14.06 -9.25 17.92
C MET A 617 -14.52 -8.12 17.00
N VAL A 618 -13.58 -7.34 16.48
CA VAL A 618 -13.87 -6.32 15.45
C VAL A 618 -13.80 -6.98 14.08
N VAL A 619 -14.80 -6.72 13.22
CA VAL A 619 -14.82 -7.14 11.80
C VAL A 619 -14.86 -5.93 10.87
N ASN A 620 -14.39 -6.09 9.63
CA ASN A 620 -14.68 -5.13 8.57
C ASN A 620 -16.11 -5.35 8.00
N HIS A 621 -16.53 -4.47 7.08
CA HIS A 621 -17.80 -4.56 6.33
C HIS A 621 -18.05 -5.89 5.59
N ASN A 622 -17.02 -6.74 5.41
CA ASN A 622 -17.14 -8.07 4.79
C ASN A 622 -17.21 -9.21 5.82
N GLY A 623 -17.42 -8.91 7.11
CA GLY A 623 -17.50 -9.92 8.18
C GLY A 623 -16.17 -10.63 8.50
N ILE A 624 -15.04 -10.07 8.06
CA ILE A 624 -13.70 -10.62 8.30
C ILE A 624 -13.14 -10.04 9.60
N CYS A 625 -12.82 -10.92 10.55
CA CYS A 625 -12.17 -10.58 11.82
C CYS A 625 -10.84 -9.85 11.57
N LEU A 626 -10.74 -8.62 12.07
CA LEU A 626 -9.49 -7.88 12.13
C LEU A 626 -8.56 -8.51 13.19
N SER A 627 -7.26 -8.27 13.03
CA SER A 627 -6.21 -8.68 13.97
C SER A 627 -5.12 -7.62 14.06
N GLN A 628 -4.32 -7.63 15.12
CA GLN A 628 -3.20 -6.68 15.28
C GLN A 628 -2.16 -6.72 14.14
N LYS A 629 -2.12 -7.78 13.32
CA LYS A 629 -1.28 -7.85 12.10
C LYS A 629 -1.87 -7.08 10.90
N GLN A 630 -3.17 -6.75 10.93
CA GLN A 630 -3.91 -6.09 9.85
C GLN A 630 -4.43 -4.69 10.27
N GLU A 631 -4.57 -4.48 11.57
CA GLU A 631 -4.88 -3.21 12.21
C GLU A 631 -4.14 -3.13 13.56
N PRO A 632 -2.89 -2.63 13.57
CA PRO A 632 -2.15 -2.40 14.80
C PRO A 632 -2.90 -1.49 15.78
N ARG A 633 -3.72 -0.54 15.28
CA ARG A 633 -4.43 0.44 16.13
C ARG A 633 -5.47 -0.21 17.05
N LEU A 634 -5.84 -1.47 16.84
CA LEU A 634 -6.63 -2.24 17.82
C LEU A 634 -5.95 -2.27 19.20
N CYS A 635 -4.61 -2.28 19.30
CA CYS A 635 -3.91 -2.28 20.59
C CYS A 635 -4.09 -0.99 21.40
N LEU A 636 -4.57 0.10 20.78
CA LEU A 636 -4.90 1.36 21.45
C LEU A 636 -6.34 1.39 21.99
N ILE A 637 -7.16 0.39 21.66
CA ILE A 637 -8.52 0.23 22.18
C ILE A 637 -8.44 -0.53 23.51
N GLN A 638 -8.91 0.10 24.57
CA GLN A 638 -8.90 -0.40 25.95
C GLN A 638 -10.33 -0.77 26.38
N PRO A 639 -10.73 -2.05 26.24
CA PRO A 639 -11.94 -2.56 26.86
C PRO A 639 -11.70 -2.79 28.37
N PHE A 640 -12.68 -2.47 29.21
CA PHE A 640 -12.79 -2.99 30.57
C PHE A 640 -14.22 -3.49 30.84
N ILE A 641 -14.38 -4.44 31.76
CA ILE A 641 -15.68 -5.03 32.08
C ILE A 641 -16.11 -4.62 33.48
N ASP A 642 -17.32 -4.06 33.58
CA ASP A 642 -18.04 -3.84 34.82
C ASP A 642 -19.12 -4.92 34.99
N LEU A 643 -18.86 -5.87 35.89
CA LEU A 643 -19.76 -6.96 36.20
C LEU A 643 -20.98 -6.51 37.03
N GLN A 644 -20.92 -5.38 37.73
CA GLN A 644 -22.02 -4.85 38.53
C GLN A 644 -23.03 -4.12 37.63
N ARG A 645 -22.53 -3.25 36.73
CA ARG A 645 -23.34 -2.53 35.73
C ARG A 645 -23.73 -3.39 34.51
N ARG A 646 -23.22 -4.62 34.41
CA ARG A 646 -23.37 -5.55 33.27
C ARG A 646 -22.97 -4.95 31.90
N ILE A 647 -21.88 -4.18 31.87
CA ILE A 647 -21.36 -3.57 30.64
C ILE A 647 -19.87 -3.85 30.43
N MET A 648 -19.47 -3.89 29.17
CA MET A 648 -18.09 -3.63 28.75
C MET A 648 -18.01 -2.17 28.31
N VAL A 649 -17.04 -1.42 28.83
CA VAL A 649 -16.79 -0.04 28.40
C VAL A 649 -15.52 0.00 27.58
N ILE A 650 -15.58 0.63 26.41
CA ILE A 650 -14.48 0.77 25.47
C ILE A 650 -13.94 2.19 25.55
N LYS A 651 -12.62 2.33 25.75
CA LYS A 651 -11.89 3.59 25.75
C LYS A 651 -10.81 3.59 24.67
N ALA A 652 -10.50 4.77 24.14
CA ALA A 652 -9.30 5.02 23.34
C ALA A 652 -8.89 6.50 23.47
N LYS A 653 -7.61 6.81 23.27
CA LYS A 653 -7.10 8.19 23.40
C LYS A 653 -7.77 9.10 22.35
N GLY A 654 -8.40 10.19 22.81
CA GLY A 654 -9.08 11.16 21.94
C GLY A 654 -10.50 10.76 21.51
N MET A 655 -11.09 9.74 22.14
CA MET A 655 -12.47 9.31 21.91
C MET A 655 -13.22 9.26 23.24
N GLU A 656 -14.47 9.75 23.27
CA GLU A 656 -15.36 9.57 24.42
C GLU A 656 -15.59 8.07 24.70
N PRO A 657 -15.64 7.63 25.97
CA PRO A 657 -15.91 6.23 26.29
C PRO A 657 -17.27 5.77 25.78
N ILE A 658 -17.38 4.53 25.29
CA ILE A 658 -18.65 3.93 24.85
C ILE A 658 -18.96 2.66 25.64
N GLU A 659 -20.21 2.52 26.08
CA GLU A 659 -20.69 1.36 26.82
C GLU A 659 -21.36 0.35 25.87
N VAL A 660 -21.06 -0.94 26.08
CA VAL A 660 -21.57 -2.10 25.34
C VAL A 660 -22.19 -3.06 26.36
N PRO A 661 -23.49 -3.41 26.25
CA PRO A 661 -24.09 -4.40 27.13
C PRO A 661 -23.36 -5.75 27.09
N LEU A 662 -23.12 -6.38 28.26
CA LEU A 662 -22.53 -7.73 28.31
C LEU A 662 -23.50 -8.80 27.81
N GLU A 663 -24.81 -8.54 27.86
CA GLU A 663 -25.88 -9.40 27.39
C GLU A 663 -26.71 -8.65 26.34
N ASN A 664 -27.05 -9.34 25.25
CA ASN A 664 -27.84 -8.76 24.16
C ASN A 664 -29.33 -8.99 24.47
N GLY A 665 -30.18 -8.01 24.19
CA GLY A 665 -31.62 -8.25 24.05
C GLY A 665 -31.91 -9.21 22.90
N GLU A 666 -33.05 -9.92 22.96
CA GLU A 666 -33.40 -11.07 22.10
C GLU A 666 -33.62 -10.75 20.60
N GLN A 667 -33.31 -9.53 20.17
CA GLN A 667 -33.56 -8.99 18.82
C GLN A 667 -32.27 -8.61 18.05
N ALA A 668 -31.08 -8.91 18.59
CA ALA A 668 -29.82 -8.61 17.89
C ALA A 668 -29.66 -9.47 16.61
N PRO A 669 -29.36 -8.88 15.44
CA PRO A 669 -29.29 -9.63 14.18
C PRO A 669 -28.11 -10.61 14.18
N ILE A 670 -28.39 -11.85 13.76
CA ILE A 670 -27.39 -12.92 13.64
C ILE A 670 -26.68 -12.78 12.29
N CYS A 671 -25.37 -12.54 12.33
CA CYS A 671 -24.49 -12.55 11.17
C CYS A 671 -23.62 -13.82 11.15
N GLN A 672 -23.31 -14.35 9.96
CA GLN A 672 -22.34 -15.43 9.79
C GLN A 672 -20.94 -14.83 9.55
N SER A 673 -20.08 -14.91 10.55
CA SER A 673 -18.73 -14.36 10.50
C SER A 673 -17.69 -15.47 10.34
N LYS A 674 -16.59 -15.21 9.62
CA LYS A 674 -15.55 -16.22 9.36
C LYS A 674 -14.38 -16.08 10.34
N VAL A 675 -14.31 -17.01 11.30
CA VAL A 675 -13.32 -17.00 12.38
C VAL A 675 -12.35 -18.16 12.19
N CYS A 676 -11.08 -17.86 11.90
CA CYS A 676 -10.02 -18.87 11.71
C CYS A 676 -10.39 -19.98 10.70
N ALA A 677 -11.04 -19.57 9.60
CA ALA A 677 -11.63 -20.36 8.51
C ALA A 677 -13.02 -20.96 8.76
N ASP A 678 -13.44 -21.18 10.00
CA ASP A 678 -14.78 -21.69 10.33
C ASP A 678 -15.86 -20.59 10.22
N ARG A 679 -17.11 -20.96 9.88
CA ARG A 679 -18.27 -20.05 9.96
C ARG A 679 -18.87 -20.11 11.37
N VAL A 680 -19.10 -18.95 11.98
CA VAL A 680 -19.63 -18.82 13.34
C VAL A 680 -20.82 -17.86 13.33
N ASN A 681 -21.90 -18.24 14.02
CA ASN A 681 -23.03 -17.34 14.28
C ASN A 681 -22.61 -16.32 15.36
N THR A 682 -22.68 -15.04 15.02
CA THR A 682 -22.31 -13.93 15.89
C THR A 682 -23.41 -12.86 15.90
N TYR A 683 -23.48 -12.08 16.97
CA TYR A 683 -24.42 -10.96 17.07
C TYR A 683 -23.68 -9.64 16.83
N ASP A 684 -24.23 -8.74 16.01
CA ASP A 684 -23.73 -7.35 15.96
C ASP A 684 -24.09 -6.63 17.29
N CYS A 685 -23.21 -5.74 17.76
CA CYS A 685 -23.42 -4.94 18.95
C CYS A 685 -24.17 -3.62 18.68
N GLY A 686 -24.38 -3.24 17.41
CA GLY A 686 -25.25 -2.15 16.98
C GLY A 686 -24.52 -0.90 16.48
N GLU A 687 -25.26 -0.09 15.71
CA GLU A 687 -24.66 0.96 14.87
C GLU A 687 -23.88 2.03 15.65
N LYS A 688 -24.30 2.37 16.88
CA LYS A 688 -23.56 3.32 17.73
C LYS A 688 -22.11 2.88 17.99
N ILE A 689 -21.88 1.57 18.06
CA ILE A 689 -20.57 0.95 18.35
C ILE A 689 -19.77 0.72 17.06
N SER A 690 -20.45 0.33 15.96
CA SER A 690 -19.91 0.37 14.59
C SER A 690 -19.36 1.76 14.27
N SER A 691 -20.16 2.81 14.45
CA SER A 691 -19.79 4.20 14.21
C SER A 691 -18.62 4.67 15.10
N TRP A 692 -18.56 4.25 16.38
CA TRP A 692 -17.43 4.56 17.27
C TRP A 692 -16.13 3.92 16.79
N LEU A 693 -16.15 2.62 16.49
CA LEU A 693 -14.97 1.89 15.99
C LEU A 693 -14.54 2.40 14.62
N SER A 694 -15.50 2.66 13.73
CA SER A 694 -15.23 3.18 12.38
C SER A 694 -14.64 4.58 12.42
N LYS A 695 -15.10 5.46 13.32
CA LYS A 695 -14.48 6.77 13.57
C LYS A 695 -13.07 6.65 14.15
N PHE A 696 -12.83 5.72 15.08
CA PHE A 696 -11.51 5.54 15.66
C PHE A 696 -10.51 4.96 14.65
N LEU A 697 -10.86 3.85 13.99
CA LEU A 697 -9.99 3.12 13.06
C LEU A 697 -9.91 3.77 11.67
N GLY A 698 -10.81 4.69 11.33
CA GLY A 698 -10.83 5.39 10.03
C GLY A 698 -11.38 4.54 8.88
N ARG A 699 -12.06 3.43 9.17
CA ARG A 699 -12.59 2.48 8.17
C ARG A 699 -13.85 1.76 8.69
N PRO A 700 -14.86 1.49 7.83
CA PRO A 700 -16.09 0.78 8.22
C PRO A 700 -15.82 -0.58 8.89
N CYS A 701 -16.20 -0.69 10.17
CA CYS A 701 -16.00 -1.87 10.99
C CYS A 701 -17.03 -1.98 12.13
N HIS A 702 -17.35 -3.22 12.50
CA HIS A 702 -18.39 -3.58 13.45
C HIS A 702 -17.80 -4.33 14.64
N LEU A 703 -18.42 -4.22 15.81
CA LEU A 703 -18.14 -5.10 16.94
C LEU A 703 -19.14 -6.26 16.91
N ILE A 704 -18.64 -7.49 16.82
CA ILE A 704 -19.49 -8.68 16.90
C ILE A 704 -19.17 -9.49 18.16
N LYS A 705 -20.21 -10.05 18.77
CA LYS A 705 -20.14 -10.93 19.93
C LYS A 705 -20.30 -12.39 19.50
N GLN A 706 -19.51 -13.27 20.09
CA GLN A 706 -19.60 -14.72 19.90
C GLN A 706 -20.87 -15.29 20.56
N SER A 707 -21.59 -16.17 19.86
CA SER A 707 -22.76 -16.84 20.44
C SER A 707 -22.36 -17.87 21.51
N SER A 708 -23.12 -17.91 22.60
CA SER A 708 -22.92 -18.79 23.76
C SER A 708 -22.95 -20.29 23.44
N ASN A 709 -23.61 -20.66 22.34
CA ASN A 709 -23.73 -22.06 21.88
C ASN A 709 -22.49 -22.58 21.12
N PHE A 710 -21.42 -21.78 20.98
CA PHE A 710 -20.22 -22.22 20.26
C PHE A 710 -19.39 -23.24 21.06
N GLN A 711 -19.43 -24.51 20.64
CA GLN A 711 -18.47 -25.52 21.10
C GLN A 711 -17.22 -25.51 20.21
N ARG A 712 -16.05 -25.30 20.82
CA ARG A 712 -14.77 -25.31 20.13
C ARG A 712 -14.31 -26.75 19.87
N ASN A 713 -14.51 -27.24 18.65
CA ASN A 713 -14.00 -28.54 18.20
C ASN A 713 -12.46 -28.58 18.23
N ALA A 714 -11.89 -28.97 19.37
CA ALA A 714 -10.46 -29.18 19.52
C ALA A 714 -10.02 -30.36 18.64
N LYS A 715 -9.29 -30.07 17.55
CA LYS A 715 -8.68 -31.11 16.72
C LYS A 715 -7.75 -31.96 17.59
N LYS A 716 -8.16 -33.20 17.88
CA LYS A 716 -7.30 -34.19 18.55
C LYS A 716 -6.06 -34.41 17.69
N HIS A 717 -4.92 -33.85 18.11
CA HIS A 717 -3.63 -34.16 17.53
C HIS A 717 -3.22 -35.59 17.91
N SER A 718 -3.73 -36.57 17.16
CA SER A 718 -3.22 -37.94 17.17
C SER A 718 -1.78 -37.93 16.66
N LYS A 719 -0.81 -37.80 17.56
CA LYS A 719 0.61 -38.04 17.26
C LYS A 719 0.78 -39.52 16.85
N VAL A 720 0.73 -39.78 15.55
CA VAL A 720 1.19 -41.05 14.99
C VAL A 720 2.71 -41.09 15.16
N MET A 721 3.18 -41.76 16.21
CA MET A 721 4.61 -42.05 16.38
C MET A 721 5.05 -43.02 15.28
N ARG A 722 5.63 -42.48 14.20
CA ARG A 722 6.27 -43.27 13.16
C ARG A 722 7.66 -43.68 13.64
N THR A 723 7.75 -44.85 14.27
CA THR A 723 9.00 -45.41 14.80
C THR A 723 9.88 -45.96 13.68
N GLU A 724 10.58 -45.07 12.97
CA GLU A 724 11.62 -45.46 12.02
C GLU A 724 12.82 -46.08 12.75
N ARG A 725 12.83 -47.42 12.80
CA ARG A 725 14.01 -48.20 13.16
C ARG A 725 15.07 -48.05 12.07
N LYS A 726 15.94 -47.04 12.18
CA LYS A 726 17.24 -47.04 11.50
C LYS A 726 18.03 -48.27 11.96
N LYS A 727 18.10 -49.30 11.12
CA LYS A 727 19.16 -50.31 11.22
C LYS A 727 20.49 -49.66 10.83
N TYR A 728 21.54 -49.97 11.59
CA TYR A 728 22.92 -49.64 11.26
C TYR A 728 23.66 -50.88 10.77
N SER A 729 24.75 -50.63 10.05
CA SER A 729 25.88 -51.53 9.76
C SER A 729 25.67 -52.68 8.75
N PRO A 730 26.76 -53.09 8.06
CA PRO A 730 28.08 -52.45 8.00
C PRO A 730 28.05 -51.13 7.21
#